data_AF-A0A2Y9IY29-F1
#
_entry.id   AF-A0A2Y9IY29-F1
#
_cell.length_a   1.000
_cell.length_b   1.000
_cell.length_c   1.000
_cell.angle_alpha   90.00
_cell.angle_beta   90.00
_cell.angle_gamma   90.00
#
_symmetry.space_group_name_H-M   'P 1'
#
loop_
_entity.id
_entity.type
_entity.pdbx_description
1 polymer ?
#
loop_
_entity_poly.entity_id
_entity_poly.type
_entity_poly.pdbx_seq_one_letter_code
_entity_poly.pdbx_strand_id
1 'polypeptide(L)'
;MVVACVSSHLRKTGDGAKTFIIFLCHLLRGLHTVIDKEQDSLVSKNTHTHRRHWKNCCQWKFISQALLTFQTQILDYIMDHYLSKHFLTIFSSSTKERTLCRSSLELLLEAYFCGRVGRNNHYFISQLMCNYFFKCMACESGFEEVFDLVDDYFVELNVGITGLPVSDSRIIAGLVLHRDFSVYCPADGDIRIVIVTETIQPPFSASASEFILNSEAQFQTSQFWIMERTKAIMKHLQSQNVKLLLSSVKQPDLVTYYAGLNGISVVECLSPEEVSLIRRIIGLSPFILPQASSQYEICNTALVKFCKPLILRSKRYVHLGLISTCSFIPHCIVLCGPVQGLVEQHEGALRGAFKMLRQLFKDLDLNYMIQTSDQNHTSSPLTYKDSRESNPLPEIVNGLIQRPYQGTVVKNKGNLAKTQTYLKVYSNLVVPSVELETCIPCSTPKVTPTDTYQTNETLRCLAPTKTRTIDDNEPFIESNSANSTAENTGIEISSENLQVTKIAGKGNMLPVREKSLEMCTSQSYCCSTLPAGCVLPVGGNFEILLHYYLLNYTRKCQQSGETMVSMIIANALLGIPQILYKSKKGKYSFPQIYIRTLRALQTNQPIVSSQTGLESVAGKYQLLTSVLQCLTKILTIDLVINIRRHPREMYDQDSDEEV
;
A
#
# COMPACT_ATOMS: atom_id res chain seq x y z
N MET A 1 1.10 7.38 -21.86
CA MET A 1 -0.07 6.84 -21.12
C MET A 1 0.27 5.62 -20.27
N VAL A 2 0.65 4.47 -20.84
CA VAL A 2 0.87 3.20 -20.09
C VAL A 2 1.74 3.37 -18.83
N VAL A 3 2.87 4.08 -18.95
CA VAL A 3 3.75 4.38 -17.79
C VAL A 3 2.99 5.08 -16.65
N ALA A 4 2.14 6.07 -16.94
CA ALA A 4 1.35 6.75 -15.91
C ALA A 4 0.31 5.81 -15.25
N CYS A 5 -0.27 4.87 -15.99
CA CYS A 5 -1.15 3.84 -15.43
C CYS A 5 -0.38 2.87 -14.51
N VAL A 6 0.81 2.42 -14.94
CA VAL A 6 1.71 1.57 -14.14
C VAL A 6 2.18 2.29 -12.87
N SER A 7 2.61 3.54 -12.97
CA SER A 7 3.04 4.35 -11.82
C SER A 7 1.89 4.64 -10.86
N SER A 8 0.67 4.89 -11.37
CA SER A 8 -0.51 5.07 -10.52
C SER A 8 -0.88 3.78 -9.79
N HIS A 9 -0.83 2.63 -10.47
CA HIS A 9 -1.01 1.32 -9.86
C HIS A 9 0.03 1.07 -8.75
N LEU A 10 1.32 1.18 -9.09
CA LEU A 10 2.43 0.97 -8.15
C LEU A 10 2.37 1.91 -6.94
N ARG A 11 1.90 3.15 -7.12
CA ARG A 11 1.69 4.11 -6.02
C ARG A 11 0.61 3.66 -5.03
N LYS A 12 -0.42 2.93 -5.50
CA LYS A 12 -1.52 2.37 -4.68
C LYS A 12 -1.16 1.00 -4.06
N THR A 13 -0.49 0.11 -4.81
CA THR A 13 -0.30 -1.30 -4.42
C THR A 13 1.10 -1.67 -3.94
N GLY A 14 2.12 -0.88 -4.27
CA GLY A 14 3.53 -1.22 -4.00
C GLY A 14 4.09 -2.39 -4.83
N ASP A 15 3.26 -3.07 -5.62
CA ASP A 15 3.63 -4.22 -6.44
C ASP A 15 3.01 -4.19 -7.85
N GLY A 16 3.14 -5.29 -8.59
CA GLY A 16 2.40 -5.56 -9.82
C GLY A 16 2.98 -4.94 -11.08
N ALA A 17 3.91 -3.98 -11.02
CA ALA A 17 4.37 -3.22 -12.20
C ALA A 17 4.87 -4.09 -13.37
N LYS A 18 5.65 -5.15 -13.11
CA LYS A 18 6.11 -6.11 -14.15
C LYS A 18 4.93 -6.90 -14.71
N THR A 19 4.09 -7.43 -13.82
CA THR A 19 2.91 -8.24 -14.14
C THR A 19 1.87 -7.44 -14.94
N PHE A 20 1.72 -6.15 -14.64
CA PHE A 20 0.86 -5.19 -15.35
C PHE A 20 1.24 -5.12 -16.83
N ILE A 21 2.52 -4.88 -17.11
CA ILE A 21 3.03 -4.73 -18.48
C ILE A 21 2.88 -6.06 -19.23
N ILE A 22 3.27 -7.18 -18.59
CA ILE A 22 3.10 -8.53 -19.16
C ILE A 22 1.63 -8.79 -19.53
N PHE A 23 0.71 -8.60 -18.58
CA PHE A 23 -0.71 -8.89 -18.80
C PHE A 23 -1.32 -7.99 -19.88
N LEU A 24 -1.02 -6.70 -19.87
CA LEU A 24 -1.44 -5.76 -20.91
C LEU A 24 -0.93 -6.17 -22.30
N CYS A 25 0.34 -6.58 -22.41
CA CYS A 25 0.89 -7.08 -23.67
C CYS A 25 0.19 -8.37 -24.15
N HIS A 26 -0.17 -9.28 -23.26
CA HIS A 26 -0.91 -10.49 -23.62
C HIS A 26 -2.37 -10.18 -24.03
N LEU A 27 -3.04 -9.24 -23.37
CA LEU A 27 -4.38 -8.78 -23.76
C LEU A 27 -4.39 -8.12 -25.14
N LEU A 28 -3.46 -7.19 -25.40
CA LEU A 28 -3.34 -6.52 -26.71
C LEU A 28 -3.05 -7.50 -27.84
N ARG A 29 -2.19 -8.51 -27.61
CA ARG A 29 -1.95 -9.60 -28.57
C ARG A 29 -3.21 -10.44 -28.80
N GLY A 30 -3.92 -10.82 -27.73
CA GLY A 30 -5.17 -11.57 -27.83
C GLY A 30 -6.20 -10.85 -28.69
N LEU A 31 -6.40 -9.55 -28.43
CA LEU A 31 -7.29 -8.69 -29.21
C LEU A 31 -6.92 -8.63 -30.70
N HIS A 32 -5.64 -8.42 -31.03
CA HIS A 32 -5.16 -8.39 -32.41
C HIS A 32 -5.53 -9.68 -33.16
N THR A 33 -5.28 -10.84 -32.54
CA THR A 33 -5.55 -12.16 -33.17
C THR A 33 -7.02 -12.47 -33.41
N VAL A 34 -7.97 -11.78 -32.76
CA VAL A 34 -9.40 -11.96 -33.07
C VAL A 34 -9.80 -11.12 -34.28
N ILE A 35 -9.26 -9.91 -34.41
CA ILE A 35 -9.51 -9.04 -35.56
C ILE A 35 -8.93 -9.66 -36.85
N ASP A 36 -7.71 -10.20 -36.80
CA ASP A 36 -7.12 -10.89 -37.97
C ASP A 36 -8.01 -12.05 -38.45
N LYS A 37 -8.57 -12.83 -37.53
CA LYS A 37 -9.46 -13.98 -37.83
C LYS A 37 -10.81 -13.57 -38.41
N GLU A 38 -11.40 -12.47 -37.94
CA GLU A 38 -12.59 -11.92 -38.59
C GLU A 38 -12.26 -11.40 -40.00
N GLN A 39 -11.07 -10.83 -40.19
CA GLN A 39 -10.62 -10.23 -41.44
C GLN A 39 -10.34 -11.28 -42.54
N ASP A 40 -9.80 -12.45 -42.18
CA ASP A 40 -9.62 -13.58 -43.09
C ASP A 40 -10.95 -14.24 -43.53
N SER A 41 -12.01 -14.11 -42.74
CA SER A 41 -13.33 -14.66 -43.09
C SER A 41 -14.12 -13.83 -44.12
N LEU A 42 -13.69 -12.59 -44.39
CA LEU A 42 -14.40 -11.60 -45.20
C LEU A 42 -13.52 -11.02 -46.32
N VAL A 43 -12.99 -11.88 -47.18
CA VAL A 43 -12.22 -11.49 -48.37
C VAL A 43 -13.12 -10.87 -49.44
N SER A 44 -13.37 -9.56 -49.30
CA SER A 44 -13.75 -8.68 -50.41
C SER A 44 -12.66 -7.62 -50.58
N LYS A 45 -11.68 -7.95 -51.44
CA LYS A 45 -10.65 -7.00 -51.89
C LYS A 45 -11.26 -6.04 -52.92
N ASN A 46 -11.91 -4.98 -52.43
CA ASN A 46 -11.76 -3.60 -52.90
C ASN A 46 -12.93 -2.73 -52.41
N THR A 47 -12.70 -1.91 -51.38
CA THR A 47 -13.27 -0.55 -51.21
C THR A 47 -12.87 0.08 -49.86
N HIS A 48 -12.55 1.37 -49.90
CA HIS A 48 -12.46 2.35 -48.80
C HIS A 48 -11.69 1.97 -47.51
N THR A 49 -10.42 2.38 -47.45
CA THR A 49 -9.61 2.47 -46.23
C THR A 49 -10.32 3.20 -45.08
N HIS A 50 -11.02 4.30 -45.37
CA HIS A 50 -11.77 5.09 -44.38
C HIS A 50 -12.96 4.32 -43.77
N ARG A 51 -13.64 3.46 -44.55
CA ARG A 51 -14.76 2.64 -44.06
C ARG A 51 -14.27 1.51 -43.14
N ARG A 52 -13.08 0.96 -43.44
CA ARG A 52 -12.39 -0.02 -42.60
C ARG A 52 -11.95 0.60 -41.27
N HIS A 53 -11.33 1.78 -41.31
CA HIS A 53 -10.96 2.53 -40.10
C HIS A 53 -12.16 2.76 -39.18
N TRP A 54 -13.28 3.25 -39.72
CA TRP A 54 -14.50 3.50 -38.93
C TRP A 54 -15.10 2.21 -38.34
N LYS A 55 -15.16 1.11 -39.11
CA LYS A 55 -15.65 -0.18 -38.61
C LYS A 55 -14.80 -0.67 -37.42
N ASN A 56 -13.47 -0.52 -37.51
CA ASN A 56 -12.56 -0.91 -36.45
C ASN A 56 -12.70 -0.03 -35.21
N CYS A 57 -12.85 1.30 -35.35
CA CYS A 57 -13.16 2.21 -34.23
C CYS A 57 -14.44 1.81 -33.49
N CYS A 58 -15.53 1.52 -34.21
CA CYS A 58 -16.78 1.03 -33.60
C CYS A 58 -16.59 -0.28 -32.83
N GLN A 59 -15.78 -1.20 -33.37
CA GLN A 59 -15.48 -2.49 -32.74
C GLN A 59 -14.62 -2.34 -31.48
N TRP A 60 -13.61 -1.47 -31.50
CA TRP A 60 -12.81 -1.14 -30.31
C TRP A 60 -13.65 -0.51 -29.20
N LYS A 61 -14.58 0.38 -29.56
CA LYS A 61 -15.53 0.97 -28.60
C LYS A 61 -16.49 -0.07 -28.00
N PHE A 62 -16.95 -1.04 -28.80
CA PHE A 62 -17.77 -2.16 -28.30
C PHE A 62 -16.98 -3.06 -27.34
N ILE A 63 -15.75 -3.45 -27.70
CA ILE A 63 -14.86 -4.22 -26.82
C ILE A 63 -14.53 -3.44 -25.53
N SER A 64 -14.28 -2.14 -25.64
CA SER A 64 -14.07 -1.24 -24.50
C SER A 64 -15.27 -1.22 -23.54
N GLN A 65 -16.50 -1.25 -24.07
CA GLN A 65 -17.71 -1.34 -23.25
C GLN A 65 -17.85 -2.73 -22.60
N ALA A 66 -17.61 -3.80 -23.35
CA ALA A 66 -17.65 -5.17 -22.82
C ALA A 66 -16.55 -5.43 -21.77
N LEU A 67 -15.38 -4.79 -21.87
CA LEU A 67 -14.33 -4.80 -20.84
C LEU A 67 -14.80 -4.11 -19.54
N LEU A 68 -15.57 -3.02 -19.64
CA LEU A 68 -16.15 -2.35 -18.48
C LEU A 68 -17.22 -3.24 -17.82
N THR A 69 -18.15 -3.79 -18.59
CA THR A 69 -19.17 -4.73 -18.09
C THR A 69 -18.53 -5.95 -17.43
N PHE A 70 -17.49 -6.52 -18.05
CA PHE A 70 -16.71 -7.60 -17.46
C PHE A 70 -16.17 -7.24 -16.08
N GLN A 71 -15.54 -6.05 -15.95
CA GLN A 71 -14.96 -5.59 -14.70
C GLN A 71 -16.02 -5.40 -13.60
N THR A 72 -17.22 -4.92 -13.93
CA THR A 72 -18.27 -4.55 -12.95
C THR A 72 -19.37 -5.58 -12.76
N GLN A 73 -19.33 -6.73 -13.44
CA GLN A 73 -20.38 -7.77 -13.32
C GLN A 73 -19.81 -9.18 -13.29
N ILE A 74 -18.77 -9.47 -14.07
CA ILE A 74 -18.23 -10.84 -14.23
C ILE A 74 -17.07 -11.10 -13.27
N LEU A 75 -16.13 -10.15 -13.16
CA LEU A 75 -14.95 -10.31 -12.31
C LEU A 75 -15.34 -10.45 -10.84
N ASP A 76 -16.17 -9.54 -10.33
CA ASP A 76 -16.61 -9.52 -8.93
C ASP A 76 -17.41 -10.77 -8.56
N TYR A 77 -18.35 -11.19 -9.43
CA TYR A 77 -19.08 -12.45 -9.29
C TYR A 77 -18.15 -13.68 -9.22
N ILE A 78 -17.13 -13.73 -10.08
CA ILE A 78 -16.16 -14.83 -10.10
C ILE A 78 -15.24 -14.82 -8.86
N MET A 79 -14.88 -13.64 -8.36
CA MET A 79 -14.10 -13.49 -7.14
C MET A 79 -14.85 -14.02 -5.90
N ASP A 80 -16.10 -13.60 -5.68
CA ASP A 80 -16.86 -13.98 -4.48
C ASP A 80 -17.42 -15.41 -4.54
N HIS A 81 -17.91 -15.88 -5.68
CA HIS A 81 -18.55 -17.22 -5.77
C HIS A 81 -17.60 -18.37 -6.11
N TYR A 82 -16.44 -18.12 -6.72
CA TYR A 82 -15.56 -19.19 -7.23
C TYR A 82 -14.14 -19.15 -6.68
N LEU A 83 -13.48 -17.99 -6.65
CA LEU A 83 -12.10 -17.90 -6.15
C LEU A 83 -12.03 -17.87 -4.61
N SER A 84 -13.04 -17.30 -3.93
CA SER A 84 -13.15 -17.24 -2.46
C SER A 84 -12.81 -18.55 -1.74
N LYS A 85 -13.27 -19.68 -2.30
CA LYS A 85 -13.06 -21.05 -1.82
C LYS A 85 -11.58 -21.46 -1.69
N HIS A 86 -10.70 -20.79 -2.43
CA HIS A 86 -9.26 -21.07 -2.49
C HIS A 86 -8.43 -20.10 -1.65
N PHE A 87 -9.03 -19.03 -1.14
CA PHE A 87 -8.30 -18.03 -0.37
C PHE A 87 -7.90 -18.57 1.00
N LEU A 88 -6.65 -18.33 1.35
CA LEU A 88 -6.10 -18.50 2.70
C LEU A 88 -6.17 -17.15 3.41
N THR A 89 -6.00 -17.16 4.73
CA THR A 89 -5.93 -15.94 5.55
C THR A 89 -4.54 -15.74 6.14
N ILE A 90 -4.09 -14.47 6.22
CA ILE A 90 -2.89 -14.08 6.97
C ILE A 90 -3.12 -14.05 8.49
N PHE A 91 -4.39 -14.09 8.94
CA PHE A 91 -4.75 -14.05 10.36
C PHE A 91 -4.72 -15.44 11.01
N SER A 92 -4.54 -15.47 12.33
CA SER A 92 -4.68 -16.69 13.13
C SER A 92 -6.17 -17.04 13.36
N SER A 93 -6.44 -18.29 13.74
CA SER A 93 -7.81 -18.82 13.89
C SER A 93 -8.44 -18.58 15.27
N SER A 94 -7.96 -17.63 16.07
CA SER A 94 -8.49 -17.36 17.41
C SER A 94 -9.86 -16.68 17.36
N THR A 95 -10.78 -17.10 18.24
CA THR A 95 -12.23 -17.01 18.00
C THR A 95 -12.88 -15.65 18.29
N LYS A 96 -12.12 -14.56 18.52
CA LYS A 96 -12.69 -13.23 18.81
C LYS A 96 -11.97 -12.02 18.20
N GLU A 97 -10.68 -12.08 17.88
CA GLU A 97 -9.92 -10.94 17.32
C GLU A 97 -9.07 -11.34 16.10
N ARG A 98 -8.98 -10.44 15.10
CA ARG A 98 -8.11 -10.58 13.93
C ARG A 98 -6.64 -10.46 14.37
N THR A 99 -6.02 -11.55 14.81
CA THR A 99 -4.60 -11.58 15.21
C THR A 99 -3.70 -11.94 14.04
N LEU A 100 -2.61 -11.20 13.81
CA LEU A 100 -1.78 -11.32 12.63
C LEU A 100 -0.76 -12.47 12.76
N CYS A 101 -0.81 -13.47 11.87
CA CYS A 101 0.07 -14.62 11.96
C CYS A 101 1.48 -14.29 11.42
N ARG A 102 2.47 -14.36 12.31
CA ARG A 102 3.87 -14.03 12.00
C ARG A 102 4.45 -14.84 10.83
N SER A 103 4.27 -16.16 10.81
CA SER A 103 4.79 -17.01 9.73
C SER A 103 4.11 -16.73 8.39
N SER A 104 2.82 -16.37 8.39
CA SER A 104 2.10 -15.93 7.19
C SER A 104 2.65 -14.62 6.64
N LEU A 105 2.96 -13.65 7.51
CA LEU A 105 3.59 -12.40 7.11
C LEU A 105 5.00 -12.61 6.56
N GLU A 106 5.81 -13.47 7.18
CA GLU A 106 7.16 -13.80 6.70
C GLU A 106 7.12 -14.41 5.30
N LEU A 107 6.22 -15.37 5.04
CA LEU A 107 6.03 -15.97 3.71
C LEU A 107 5.56 -14.97 2.63
N LEU A 108 4.75 -13.98 3.01
CA LEU A 108 4.34 -12.90 2.11
C LEU A 108 5.49 -11.93 1.80
N LEU A 109 6.26 -11.54 2.82
CA LEU A 109 7.40 -10.64 2.67
C LEU A 109 8.56 -11.30 1.92
N GLU A 110 8.86 -12.58 2.16
CA GLU A 110 9.86 -13.36 1.41
C GLU A 110 9.56 -13.37 -0.08
N ALA A 111 8.31 -13.70 -0.45
CA ALA A 111 7.83 -13.66 -1.82
C ALA A 111 7.98 -12.25 -2.45
N TYR A 112 7.55 -11.21 -1.74
CA TYR A 112 7.62 -9.83 -2.22
C TYR A 112 9.06 -9.34 -2.45
N PHE A 113 9.97 -9.62 -1.51
CA PHE A 113 11.37 -9.17 -1.58
C PHE A 113 12.25 -9.99 -2.53
N CYS A 114 11.94 -11.27 -2.76
CA CYS A 114 12.67 -12.13 -3.70
C CYS A 114 12.79 -11.53 -5.13
N GLY A 115 11.79 -10.75 -5.56
CA GLY A 115 11.80 -10.04 -6.86
C GLY A 115 12.47 -8.66 -6.87
N ARG A 116 12.99 -8.18 -5.72
CA ARG A 116 13.39 -6.78 -5.46
C ARG A 116 14.74 -6.61 -4.77
N VAL A 117 15.12 -7.54 -3.91
CA VAL A 117 16.36 -7.54 -3.13
C VAL A 117 17.26 -8.65 -3.66
N GLY A 118 18.59 -8.46 -3.60
CA GLY A 118 19.55 -9.48 -4.03
C GLY A 118 19.36 -10.81 -3.30
N ARG A 119 19.59 -11.94 -3.99
CA ARG A 119 19.35 -13.30 -3.46
C ARG A 119 20.01 -13.56 -2.10
N ASN A 120 21.16 -12.96 -1.83
CA ASN A 120 21.88 -13.15 -0.57
C ASN A 120 21.22 -12.41 0.61
N ASN A 121 20.44 -11.37 0.34
CA ASN A 121 19.92 -10.44 1.35
C ASN A 121 18.40 -10.52 1.54
N HIS A 122 17.64 -11.05 0.56
CA HIS A 122 16.17 -10.97 0.58
C HIS A 122 15.56 -11.58 1.85
N TYR A 123 15.97 -12.79 2.24
CA TYR A 123 15.51 -13.44 3.47
C TYR A 123 15.78 -12.60 4.73
N PHE A 124 16.99 -12.05 4.86
CA PHE A 124 17.36 -11.17 5.96
C PHE A 124 16.51 -9.89 5.99
N ILE A 125 16.27 -9.26 4.84
CA ILE A 125 15.43 -8.06 4.74
C ILE A 125 13.95 -8.36 5.04
N SER A 126 13.42 -9.50 4.58
CA SER A 126 12.06 -9.97 4.94
C SER A 126 11.91 -10.18 6.44
N GLN A 127 12.90 -10.83 7.07
CA GLN A 127 12.94 -11.03 8.52
C GLN A 127 13.10 -9.71 9.27
N LEU A 128 13.95 -8.79 8.80
CA LEU A 128 14.13 -7.46 9.40
C LEU A 128 12.81 -6.66 9.36
N MET A 129 12.11 -6.65 8.22
CA MET A 129 10.83 -5.96 8.10
C MET A 129 9.73 -6.62 8.96
N CYS A 130 9.66 -7.95 9.01
CA CYS A 130 8.72 -8.65 9.90
C CYS A 130 8.98 -8.30 11.37
N ASN A 131 10.24 -8.41 11.82
CA ASN A 131 10.63 -8.05 13.19
C ASN A 131 10.36 -6.57 13.51
N TYR A 132 10.56 -5.67 12.55
CA TYR A 132 10.26 -4.25 12.70
C TYR A 132 8.76 -4.04 12.93
N PHE A 133 7.93 -4.64 12.08
CA PHE A 133 6.48 -4.53 12.18
C PHE A 133 5.95 -5.03 13.54
N PHE A 134 6.36 -6.21 14.00
CA PHE A 134 5.97 -6.73 15.31
C PHE A 134 6.50 -5.90 16.49
N LYS A 135 7.67 -5.27 16.37
CA LYS A 135 8.18 -4.33 17.39
C LYS A 135 7.40 -3.01 17.44
N CYS A 136 6.78 -2.61 16.33
CA CYS A 136 5.97 -1.40 16.24
C CYS A 136 4.53 -1.56 16.76
N MET A 137 4.08 -2.76 17.11
CA MET A 137 2.73 -3.01 17.64
C MET A 137 2.72 -3.14 19.16
N ALA A 138 1.82 -2.42 19.85
CA ALA A 138 1.55 -2.62 21.27
C ALA A 138 0.65 -3.84 21.56
N CYS A 139 -0.21 -4.22 20.61
CA CYS A 139 -1.08 -5.39 20.66
C CYS A 139 -1.25 -5.97 19.24
N GLU A 140 -1.43 -7.29 19.12
CA GLU A 140 -1.60 -7.97 17.83
C GLU A 140 -2.90 -7.59 17.07
N SER A 141 -3.88 -6.98 17.74
CA SER A 141 -5.14 -6.51 17.14
C SER A 141 -5.15 -5.02 16.75
N GLY A 142 -4.06 -4.28 16.99
CA GLY A 142 -3.93 -2.84 16.65
C GLY A 142 -3.25 -2.55 15.30
N PHE A 143 -3.10 -3.54 14.42
CA PHE A 143 -2.23 -3.47 13.25
C PHE A 143 -2.62 -2.40 12.21
N GLU A 144 -3.91 -2.08 12.05
CA GLU A 144 -4.40 -1.17 11.00
C GLU A 144 -3.86 0.27 11.18
N GLU A 145 -3.93 0.81 12.40
CA GLU A 145 -3.38 2.14 12.70
C GLU A 145 -1.85 2.17 12.52
N VAL A 146 -1.16 1.09 12.94
CA VAL A 146 0.29 0.94 12.77
C VAL A 146 0.67 0.92 11.29
N PHE A 147 -0.10 0.26 10.42
CA PHE A 147 0.16 0.26 8.98
C PHE A 147 -0.02 1.62 8.33
N ASP A 148 -1.11 2.34 8.63
CA ASP A 148 -1.34 3.69 8.09
C ASP A 148 -0.25 4.66 8.59
N LEU A 149 0.08 4.65 9.90
CA LEU A 149 1.13 5.51 10.47
C LEU A 149 2.51 5.21 9.86
N VAL A 150 2.89 3.93 9.73
CA VAL A 150 4.21 3.57 9.20
C VAL A 150 4.32 3.80 7.68
N ASP A 151 3.27 3.60 6.88
CA ASP A 151 3.30 3.94 5.44
C ASP A 151 3.41 5.46 5.21
N ASP A 152 2.67 6.25 5.99
CA ASP A 152 2.64 7.70 5.87
C ASP A 152 3.98 8.35 6.35
N TYR A 153 4.59 7.84 7.43
CA TYR A 153 5.84 8.37 8.02
C TYR A 153 7.08 7.47 7.82
N PHE A 154 7.13 6.65 6.76
CA PHE A 154 8.27 5.74 6.55
C PHE A 154 9.60 6.47 6.29
N VAL A 155 9.59 7.74 5.85
CA VAL A 155 10.83 8.51 5.65
C VAL A 155 11.50 8.78 7.00
N GLU A 156 10.72 9.26 7.97
CA GLU A 156 11.15 9.70 9.30
C GLU A 156 11.45 8.51 10.23
N LEU A 157 10.88 7.34 9.93
CA LEU A 157 11.10 6.09 10.66
C LEU A 157 12.29 5.27 10.09
N ASN A 158 12.97 5.74 9.05
CA ASN A 158 14.05 5.01 8.37
C ASN A 158 15.35 5.82 8.26
N VAL A 159 16.47 5.19 8.62
CA VAL A 159 17.81 5.77 8.44
C VAL A 159 18.68 4.89 7.53
N GLY A 160 18.94 5.37 6.32
CA GLY A 160 19.91 4.79 5.40
C GLY A 160 21.37 5.09 5.77
N ILE A 161 22.23 4.06 5.83
CA ILE A 161 23.67 4.18 6.09
C ILE A 161 24.49 3.53 4.97
N THR A 162 25.41 4.29 4.40
CA THR A 162 26.30 3.83 3.32
C THR A 162 27.65 3.29 3.79
N GLY A 163 28.17 2.34 3.01
CA GLY A 163 29.46 1.67 3.18
C GLY A 163 29.51 0.59 4.27
N LEU A 164 28.39 0.26 4.92
CA LEU A 164 28.26 -0.91 5.81
C LEU A 164 27.73 -2.12 5.02
N PRO A 165 28.04 -3.36 5.42
CA PRO A 165 27.37 -4.53 4.86
C PRO A 165 25.88 -4.53 5.25
N VAL A 166 25.05 -5.17 4.44
CA VAL A 166 23.58 -5.20 4.65
C VAL A 166 23.21 -5.90 5.96
N SER A 167 24.02 -6.85 6.42
CA SER A 167 23.90 -7.54 7.71
C SER A 167 23.85 -6.61 8.93
N ASP A 168 24.41 -5.40 8.83
CA ASP A 168 24.48 -4.45 9.95
C ASP A 168 23.18 -3.64 10.10
N SER A 169 22.23 -3.83 9.19
CA SER A 169 20.89 -3.25 9.26
C SER A 169 20.17 -3.77 10.50
N ARG A 170 19.51 -2.87 11.24
CA ARG A 170 18.93 -3.20 12.54
C ARG A 170 17.75 -2.33 12.91
N ILE A 171 16.99 -2.77 13.90
CA ILE A 171 15.86 -2.02 14.46
C ILE A 171 16.32 -1.38 15.77
N ILE A 172 16.17 -0.07 15.88
CA ILE A 172 16.47 0.72 17.08
C ILE A 172 15.14 1.10 17.75
N ALA A 173 15.03 0.91 19.07
CA ALA A 173 13.87 1.33 19.85
C ALA A 173 13.92 2.85 20.11
N GLY A 174 12.79 3.54 19.95
CA GLY A 174 12.71 4.99 19.90
C GLY A 174 12.80 5.56 18.48
N LEU A 175 12.67 6.88 18.37
CA LEU A 175 12.77 7.66 17.14
C LEU A 175 14.21 8.17 16.94
N VAL A 176 14.69 8.22 15.70
CA VAL A 176 16.01 8.75 15.34
C VAL A 176 15.81 9.95 14.41
N LEU A 177 16.08 11.16 14.92
CA LEU A 177 15.89 12.40 14.17
C LEU A 177 17.10 12.69 13.28
N HIS A 178 16.85 13.24 12.09
CA HIS A 178 17.89 13.48 11.07
C HIS A 178 18.64 14.82 11.32
N ARG A 179 18.98 15.07 12.58
CA ARG A 179 19.60 16.28 13.14
C ARG A 179 20.61 15.92 14.24
N ASP A 180 21.58 16.79 14.48
CA ASP A 180 22.38 16.79 15.72
C ASP A 180 21.77 17.80 16.71
N PHE A 181 22.26 17.82 17.94
CA PHE A 181 21.91 18.85 18.92
C PHE A 181 22.57 20.19 18.57
N SER A 182 21.82 21.29 18.63
CA SER A 182 22.40 22.64 18.72
C SER A 182 23.09 22.84 20.07
N VAL A 183 22.47 22.30 21.12
CA VAL A 183 22.97 22.32 22.50
C VAL A 183 22.66 20.95 23.11
N TYR A 184 23.67 20.27 23.63
CA TYR A 184 23.47 19.01 24.35
C TYR A 184 23.85 19.17 25.81
N CYS A 185 22.83 19.13 26.67
CA CYS A 185 22.94 19.06 28.12
C CYS A 185 22.55 17.64 28.55
N PRO A 186 23.50 16.77 28.92
CA PRO A 186 23.17 15.42 29.37
C PRO A 186 22.28 15.48 30.61
N ALA A 187 21.19 14.72 30.57
CA ALA A 187 20.10 14.79 31.53
C ALA A 187 19.80 13.41 32.11
N ASP A 188 20.02 13.26 33.43
CA ASP A 188 19.61 12.07 34.16
C ASP A 188 18.15 12.17 34.66
N GLY A 189 17.52 11.01 34.84
CA GLY A 189 16.13 10.88 35.30
C GLY A 189 15.09 11.33 34.28
N ASP A 190 13.92 11.73 34.76
CA ASP A 190 12.80 12.15 33.91
C ASP A 190 13.18 13.36 33.02
N ILE A 191 12.98 13.21 31.71
CA ILE A 191 13.18 14.26 30.70
C ILE A 191 11.80 14.72 30.26
N ARG A 192 11.40 15.95 30.62
CA ARG A 192 10.25 16.60 29.99
C ARG A 192 10.68 17.33 28.72
N ILE A 193 9.84 17.21 27.70
CA ILE A 193 10.05 17.80 26.37
C ILE A 193 9.02 18.89 26.09
N VAL A 194 9.43 19.85 25.27
CA VAL A 194 8.56 20.89 24.70
C VAL A 194 8.81 20.99 23.20
N ILE A 195 7.73 21.13 22.41
CA ILE A 195 7.79 21.28 20.95
C ILE A 195 7.40 22.71 20.59
N VAL A 196 8.24 23.44 19.84
CA VAL A 196 7.99 24.84 19.47
C VAL A 196 8.07 25.03 17.95
N THR A 197 7.01 25.58 17.37
CA THR A 197 6.89 25.82 15.93
C THR A 197 7.42 27.17 15.45
N GLU A 198 7.74 28.07 16.38
CA GLU A 198 8.15 29.45 16.15
C GLU A 198 9.46 29.79 16.90
N THR A 199 10.03 30.97 16.66
CA THR A 199 11.21 31.45 17.41
C THR A 199 10.81 31.87 18.82
N ILE A 200 11.51 31.35 19.84
CA ILE A 200 11.23 31.69 21.25
C ILE A 200 11.64 33.12 21.59
N GLN A 201 12.68 33.64 20.92
CA GLN A 201 13.09 35.03 21.06
C GLN A 201 11.95 35.95 20.57
N PRO A 202 11.47 36.89 21.41
CA PRO A 202 10.52 37.90 20.96
C PRO A 202 11.08 38.71 19.78
N PRO A 203 10.31 38.92 18.70
CA PRO A 203 10.72 39.81 17.61
C PRO A 203 10.62 41.27 18.06
N PHE A 204 11.36 42.16 17.39
CA PHE A 204 11.29 43.61 17.64
C PHE A 204 9.94 44.23 17.23
N SER A 205 9.28 43.66 16.22
CA SER A 205 7.93 44.02 15.80
C SER A 205 7.08 42.78 15.52
N ALA A 206 5.76 42.97 15.46
CA ALA A 206 4.85 41.94 14.99
C ALA A 206 4.93 41.80 13.46
N SER A 207 4.41 40.71 12.92
CA SER A 207 4.30 40.55 11.46
C SER A 207 3.51 41.72 10.85
N ALA A 208 4.02 42.28 9.75
CA ALA A 208 3.50 43.47 9.07
C ALA A 208 3.49 44.78 9.91
N SER A 209 4.33 44.91 10.95
CA SER A 209 4.60 46.21 11.59
C SER A 209 6.07 46.60 11.58
N GLU A 210 6.33 47.90 11.42
CA GLU A 210 7.67 48.49 11.40
C GLU A 210 8.11 48.88 12.82
N PHE A 211 9.36 48.57 13.16
CA PHE A 211 9.97 48.95 14.44
C PHE A 211 10.79 50.24 14.26
N ILE A 212 10.23 51.37 14.71
CA ILE A 212 10.87 52.68 14.56
C ILE A 212 11.77 52.96 15.78
N LEU A 213 13.07 53.11 15.53
CA LEU A 213 14.09 53.46 16.52
C LEU A 213 14.42 54.95 16.44
N ASN A 214 14.24 55.68 17.54
CA ASN A 214 14.53 57.12 17.59
C ASN A 214 15.87 57.44 18.28
N SER A 215 16.53 56.44 18.88
CA SER A 215 17.89 56.59 19.44
C SER A 215 18.57 55.23 19.66
N GLU A 216 19.90 55.25 19.73
CA GLU A 216 20.71 54.09 20.12
C GLU A 216 20.31 53.57 21.52
N ALA A 217 20.00 54.46 22.46
CA ALA A 217 19.55 54.07 23.80
C ALA A 217 18.22 53.29 23.77
N GLN A 218 17.30 53.60 22.85
CA GLN A 218 16.08 52.80 22.64
C GLN A 218 16.44 51.40 22.10
N PHE A 219 17.35 51.31 21.12
CA PHE A 219 17.79 50.04 20.55
C PHE A 219 18.42 49.11 21.61
N GLN A 220 19.36 49.64 22.39
CA GLN A 220 20.00 48.94 23.52
C GLN A 220 18.97 48.49 24.57
N THR A 221 18.00 49.34 24.90
CA THR A 221 16.92 48.99 25.85
C THR A 221 16.03 47.86 25.31
N SER A 222 15.69 47.89 24.02
CA SER A 222 14.91 46.83 23.37
C SER A 222 15.67 45.51 23.28
N GLN A 223 16.98 45.54 22.97
CA GLN A 223 17.85 44.35 23.01
C GLN A 223 17.90 43.76 24.43
N PHE A 224 18.08 44.59 25.44
CA PHE A 224 18.08 44.17 26.85
C PHE A 224 16.73 43.55 27.27
N TRP A 225 15.61 44.13 26.82
CA TRP A 225 14.28 43.57 27.07
C TRP A 225 14.10 42.18 26.42
N ILE A 226 14.50 42.01 25.15
CA ILE A 226 14.48 40.72 24.45
C ILE A 226 15.33 39.68 25.19
N MET A 227 16.52 40.08 25.67
CA MET A 227 17.43 39.24 26.43
C MET A 227 16.83 38.77 27.75
N GLU A 228 16.37 39.68 28.61
CA GLU A 228 15.77 39.31 29.89
C GLU A 228 14.45 38.53 29.72
N ARG A 229 13.67 38.80 28.65
CA ARG A 229 12.47 38.03 28.32
C ARG A 229 12.81 36.59 27.91
N THR A 230 13.82 36.40 27.05
CA THR A 230 14.29 35.07 26.61
C THR A 230 14.84 34.27 27.80
N LYS A 231 15.65 34.90 28.64
CA LYS A 231 16.18 34.35 29.89
C LYS A 231 15.06 33.96 30.88
N ALA A 232 14.01 34.77 31.01
CA ALA A 232 12.85 34.45 31.85
C ALA A 232 12.08 33.23 31.31
N ILE A 233 11.90 33.12 29.99
CA ILE A 233 11.26 31.94 29.37
C ILE A 233 12.10 30.67 29.63
N MET A 234 13.43 30.73 29.50
CA MET A 234 14.29 29.56 29.77
C MET A 234 14.29 29.14 31.24
N LYS A 235 14.32 30.10 32.18
CA LYS A 235 14.16 29.80 33.62
C LYS A 235 12.79 29.20 33.93
N HIS A 236 11.74 29.63 33.23
CA HIS A 236 10.41 29.09 33.43
C HIS A 236 10.27 27.66 32.86
N LEU A 237 10.87 27.36 31.69
CA LEU A 237 10.99 25.99 31.18
C LEU A 237 11.76 25.10 32.16
N GLN A 238 12.87 25.59 32.72
CA GLN A 238 13.66 24.88 33.74
C GLN A 238 12.84 24.60 35.01
N SER A 239 12.06 25.57 35.51
CA SER A 239 11.23 25.36 36.71
C SER A 239 10.08 24.36 36.49
N GLN A 240 9.69 24.12 35.23
CA GLN A 240 8.77 23.05 34.84
C GLN A 240 9.46 21.69 34.59
N ASN A 241 10.75 21.58 34.94
CA ASN A 241 11.62 20.41 34.71
C ASN A 241 11.75 20.00 33.23
N VAL A 242 11.61 20.97 32.30
CA VAL A 242 11.88 20.76 30.87
C VAL A 242 13.39 20.65 30.67
N LYS A 243 13.82 19.57 30.03
CA LYS A 243 15.24 19.28 29.73
C LYS A 243 15.52 19.13 28.23
N LEU A 244 14.48 19.14 27.39
CA LEU A 244 14.60 19.04 25.95
C LEU A 244 13.63 20.00 25.24
N LEU A 245 14.19 20.80 24.34
CA LEU A 245 13.49 21.67 23.42
C LEU A 245 13.61 21.12 22.00
N LEU A 246 12.47 20.83 21.37
CA LEU A 246 12.36 20.40 19.98
C LEU A 246 11.76 21.54 19.17
N SER A 247 12.42 22.00 18.10
CA SER A 247 11.90 23.09 17.27
C SER A 247 11.89 22.79 15.77
N SER A 248 10.81 23.19 15.10
CA SER A 248 10.72 23.11 13.63
C SER A 248 11.50 24.21 12.92
N VAL A 249 11.85 25.29 13.62
CA VAL A 249 12.63 26.42 13.09
C VAL A 249 14.03 26.43 13.68
N LYS A 250 14.93 27.21 13.07
CA LYS A 250 16.20 27.58 13.70
C LYS A 250 15.91 28.55 14.84
N GLN A 251 16.50 28.31 16.01
CA GLN A 251 16.42 29.23 17.14
C GLN A 251 17.61 30.20 17.10
N PRO A 252 17.43 31.47 17.50
CA PRO A 252 18.55 32.42 17.61
C PRO A 252 19.59 31.99 18.66
N ASP A 253 20.84 32.43 18.49
CA ASP A 253 21.95 32.06 19.38
C ASP A 253 21.73 32.48 20.85
N LEU A 254 20.91 33.51 21.08
CA LEU A 254 20.49 33.93 22.42
C LEU A 254 19.61 32.88 23.13
N VAL A 255 18.76 32.18 22.37
CA VAL A 255 17.89 31.11 22.85
C VAL A 255 18.73 29.87 23.18
N THR A 256 19.65 29.49 22.31
CA THR A 256 20.53 28.33 22.54
C THR A 256 21.49 28.56 23.70
N TYR A 257 22.08 29.76 23.81
CA TYR A 257 22.91 30.16 24.94
C TYR A 257 22.17 30.04 26.29
N TYR A 258 20.98 30.64 26.41
CA TYR A 258 20.21 30.53 27.65
C TYR A 258 19.65 29.12 27.89
N ALA A 259 19.32 28.35 26.87
CA ALA A 259 18.94 26.95 27.03
C ALA A 259 20.08 26.14 27.66
N GLY A 260 21.31 26.29 27.16
CA GLY A 260 22.51 25.65 27.71
C GLY A 260 22.79 26.04 29.17
N LEU A 261 22.69 27.33 29.50
CA LEU A 261 22.83 27.81 30.89
C LEU A 261 21.78 27.25 31.85
N ASN A 262 20.60 26.88 31.36
CA ASN A 262 19.53 26.28 32.16
C ASN A 262 19.51 24.74 32.10
N GLY A 263 20.47 24.10 31.43
CA GLY A 263 20.56 22.65 31.29
C GLY A 263 19.55 22.04 30.32
N ILE A 264 19.03 22.83 29.37
CA ILE A 264 18.03 22.42 28.39
C ILE A 264 18.75 22.05 27.08
N SER A 265 18.65 20.78 26.67
CA SER A 265 19.10 20.35 25.34
C SER A 265 18.20 20.92 24.24
N VAL A 266 18.77 21.28 23.10
CA VAL A 266 18.05 21.92 21.98
C VAL A 266 18.30 21.16 20.67
N VAL A 267 17.21 20.85 19.95
CA VAL A 267 17.22 20.27 18.60
C VAL A 267 16.35 21.14 17.70
N GLU A 268 16.90 21.57 16.57
CA GLU A 268 16.30 22.58 15.68
C GLU A 268 16.05 22.06 14.27
N CYS A 269 15.28 22.85 13.50
CA CYS A 269 15.01 22.61 12.09
C CYS A 269 14.39 21.23 11.80
N LEU A 270 13.56 20.72 12.72
CA LEU A 270 12.77 19.50 12.51
C LEU A 270 11.79 19.70 11.36
N SER A 271 11.61 18.68 10.52
CA SER A 271 10.64 18.74 9.43
C SER A 271 9.20 18.79 9.97
N PRO A 272 8.24 19.35 9.23
CA PRO A 272 6.83 19.32 9.64
C PRO A 272 6.30 17.89 9.78
N GLU A 273 6.84 16.93 9.02
CA GLU A 273 6.56 15.50 9.13
C GLU A 273 7.14 14.90 10.42
N GLU A 274 8.40 15.18 10.76
CA GLU A 274 9.02 14.77 12.05
C GLU A 274 8.20 15.32 13.24
N VAL A 275 7.80 16.60 13.20
CA VAL A 275 6.98 17.22 14.24
C VAL A 275 5.58 16.59 14.30
N SER A 276 4.94 16.34 13.16
CA SER A 276 3.63 15.69 13.10
C SER A 276 3.67 14.26 13.67
N LEU A 277 4.72 13.49 13.34
CA LEU A 277 4.97 12.15 13.87
C LEU A 277 5.12 12.17 15.40
N ILE A 278 5.98 13.05 15.94
CA ILE A 278 6.20 13.17 17.39
C ILE A 278 4.90 13.56 18.10
N ARG A 279 4.14 14.51 17.55
CA ARG A 279 2.83 14.91 18.08
C ARG A 279 1.82 13.77 18.06
N ARG A 280 1.78 12.95 16.99
CA ARG A 280 0.90 11.77 16.90
C ARG A 280 1.29 10.65 17.86
N ILE A 281 2.58 10.48 18.15
CA ILE A 281 3.09 9.47 19.09
C ILE A 281 2.74 9.84 20.54
N ILE A 282 2.92 11.10 20.93
CA ILE A 282 2.87 11.54 22.34
C ILE A 282 1.54 12.24 22.69
N GLY A 283 0.71 12.58 21.70
CA GLY A 283 -0.52 13.35 21.90
C GLY A 283 -0.29 14.85 22.17
N LEU A 284 0.92 15.36 21.95
CA LEU A 284 1.27 16.76 22.25
C LEU A 284 0.75 17.76 21.21
N SER A 285 0.26 18.89 21.72
CA SER A 285 0.14 20.16 20.97
C SER A 285 1.44 20.98 21.09
N PRO A 286 1.74 21.88 20.15
CA PRO A 286 2.91 22.75 20.25
C PRO A 286 2.77 23.72 21.42
N PHE A 287 3.90 24.18 21.91
CA PHE A 287 3.98 25.24 22.89
C PHE A 287 3.70 26.59 22.23
N ILE A 288 2.75 27.30 22.82
CA ILE A 288 2.38 28.66 22.45
C ILE A 288 3.10 29.59 23.42
N LEU A 289 3.81 30.58 22.89
CA LEU A 289 4.58 31.52 23.71
C LEU A 289 3.62 32.37 24.57
N PRO A 290 3.84 32.54 25.89
CA PRO A 290 2.97 33.32 26.74
C PRO A 290 2.91 34.80 26.31
N GLN A 291 1.75 35.23 25.80
CA GLN A 291 1.44 36.64 25.61
C GLN A 291 1.34 37.36 26.96
N ALA A 292 1.52 38.67 26.97
CA ALA A 292 2.19 39.41 28.04
C ALA A 292 1.45 39.57 29.40
N SER A 293 0.39 38.82 29.70
CA SER A 293 -0.43 39.05 30.89
C SER A 293 -1.13 37.85 31.56
N SER A 294 -1.08 36.63 31.01
CA SER A 294 -1.63 35.43 31.68
C SER A 294 -0.56 34.66 32.46
N GLN A 295 -1.00 33.91 33.48
CA GLN A 295 -0.14 33.03 34.27
C GLN A 295 0.61 32.03 33.37
N TYR A 296 1.87 31.74 33.69
CA TYR A 296 2.72 30.84 32.92
C TYR A 296 2.35 29.37 33.15
N GLU A 297 1.21 28.93 32.65
CA GLU A 297 0.84 27.52 32.62
C GLU A 297 1.28 26.87 31.29
N ILE A 298 2.37 26.10 31.35
CA ILE A 298 2.75 25.22 30.24
C ILE A 298 1.90 23.95 30.31
N CYS A 299 0.71 23.98 29.70
CA CYS A 299 -0.16 22.81 29.65
C CYS A 299 0.42 21.65 28.81
N ASN A 300 1.41 21.93 27.93
CA ASN A 300 1.84 21.03 26.86
C ASN A 300 3.30 20.55 27.04
N THR A 301 3.60 19.88 28.14
CA THR A 301 4.86 19.11 28.31
C THR A 301 4.58 17.61 28.34
N ALA A 302 5.51 16.79 27.85
CA ALA A 302 5.42 15.33 28.01
C ALA A 302 6.75 14.72 28.43
N LEU A 303 6.68 13.52 29.02
CA LEU A 303 7.84 12.75 29.44
C LEU A 303 8.38 11.89 28.29
N VAL A 304 9.71 11.80 28.19
CA VAL A 304 10.42 10.82 27.35
C VAL A 304 11.36 9.97 28.20
N LYS A 305 11.53 8.71 27.80
CA LYS A 305 12.36 7.70 28.47
C LYS A 305 13.85 8.03 28.41
N PHE A 306 14.30 8.63 27.31
CA PHE A 306 15.68 9.10 27.12
C PHE A 306 15.76 10.08 25.94
N CYS A 307 16.80 10.91 25.94
CA CYS A 307 17.23 11.73 24.80
C CYS A 307 18.76 11.75 24.80
N LYS A 308 19.41 11.32 23.70
CA LYS A 308 20.87 11.20 23.63
C LYS A 308 21.41 11.31 22.20
N PRO A 309 22.68 11.71 22.01
CA PRO A 309 23.32 11.64 20.71
C PRO A 309 23.52 10.18 20.29
N LEU A 310 23.33 9.92 19.00
CA LEU A 310 23.56 8.64 18.35
C LEU A 310 24.45 8.86 17.12
N ILE A 311 25.59 8.19 17.09
CA ILE A 311 26.52 8.26 15.98
C ILE A 311 26.32 7.03 15.10
N LEU A 312 25.98 7.25 13.84
CA LEU A 312 25.84 6.22 12.81
C LEU A 312 26.91 6.49 11.74
N ARG A 313 28.03 5.77 11.89
CA ARG A 313 29.31 6.04 11.20
C ARG A 313 29.85 7.44 11.47
N SER A 314 29.76 8.34 10.49
CA SER A 314 30.26 9.72 10.54
C SER A 314 29.15 10.75 10.73
N LYS A 315 27.88 10.35 10.67
CA LYS A 315 26.74 11.23 10.88
C LYS A 315 26.23 11.12 12.32
N ARG A 316 25.88 12.26 12.90
CA ARG A 316 25.26 12.39 14.22
C ARG A 316 23.75 12.57 14.06
N TYR A 317 23.02 11.93 14.97
CA TYR A 317 21.57 11.89 15.04
C TYR A 317 21.13 12.10 16.49
N VAL A 318 19.92 12.60 16.70
CA VAL A 318 19.29 12.60 18.03
C VAL A 318 18.45 11.34 18.19
N HIS A 319 18.64 10.61 19.28
CA HIS A 319 17.90 9.39 19.60
C HIS A 319 16.93 9.63 20.77
N LEU A 320 15.63 9.54 20.47
CA LEU A 320 14.52 9.85 21.38
C LEU A 320 13.75 8.59 21.79
N GLY A 321 13.73 8.29 23.08
CA GLY A 321 12.91 7.23 23.66
C GLY A 321 11.52 7.74 24.00
N LEU A 322 10.61 7.82 23.03
CA LEU A 322 9.27 8.36 23.27
C LEU A 322 8.38 7.40 24.09
N ILE A 323 7.48 7.97 24.90
CA ILE A 323 6.36 7.24 25.52
C ILE A 323 5.17 7.43 24.58
N SER A 324 4.61 6.33 24.07
CA SER A 324 3.51 6.39 23.12
C SER A 324 2.15 6.45 23.81
N THR A 325 1.25 7.28 23.29
CA THR A 325 -0.17 7.35 23.66
C THR A 325 -1.07 6.61 22.67
N CYS A 326 -0.54 6.06 21.58
CA CYS A 326 -1.27 5.32 20.55
C CYS A 326 -0.81 3.86 20.45
N SER A 327 -1.45 3.07 19.58
CA SER A 327 -1.16 1.63 19.39
C SER A 327 0.25 1.33 18.85
N PHE A 328 0.91 2.35 18.28
CA PHE A 328 2.25 2.28 17.71
C PHE A 328 3.34 2.41 18.78
N ILE A 329 4.30 1.48 18.79
CA ILE A 329 5.52 1.58 19.61
C ILE A 329 6.67 2.14 18.76
N PRO A 330 7.19 3.34 19.06
CA PRO A 330 8.26 3.98 18.30
C PRO A 330 9.51 3.12 18.18
N HIS A 331 9.84 2.77 16.93
CA HIS A 331 11.09 2.16 16.53
C HIS A 331 11.50 2.77 15.19
N CYS A 332 12.80 2.89 14.95
CA CYS A 332 13.36 3.21 13.63
C CYS A 332 14.05 1.99 13.04
N ILE A 333 13.94 1.84 11.73
CA ILE A 333 14.75 0.88 10.97
C ILE A 333 16.01 1.58 10.45
N VAL A 334 17.16 0.95 10.66
CA VAL A 334 18.44 1.39 10.11
C VAL A 334 18.79 0.43 8.99
N LEU A 335 18.85 0.94 7.76
CA LEU A 335 19.19 0.16 6.57
C LEU A 335 20.63 0.43 6.14
N CYS A 336 21.45 -0.60 6.20
CA CYS A 336 22.86 -0.55 5.84
C CYS A 336 23.07 -1.08 4.41
N GLY A 337 24.00 -0.49 3.66
CA GLY A 337 24.42 -1.01 2.36
C GLY A 337 25.76 -0.43 1.92
N PRO A 338 26.57 -1.16 1.12
CA PRO A 338 27.92 -0.73 0.75
C PRO A 338 27.92 0.52 -0.14
N VAL A 339 26.84 0.76 -0.88
CA VAL A 339 26.66 1.91 -1.77
C VAL A 339 25.26 2.51 -1.63
N GLN A 340 25.13 3.81 -1.88
CA GLN A 340 23.88 4.58 -1.76
C GLN A 340 22.71 3.92 -2.53
N GLY A 341 22.93 3.53 -3.78
CA GLY A 341 21.87 2.91 -4.60
C GLY A 341 21.32 1.60 -4.05
N LEU A 342 22.07 0.83 -3.25
CA LEU A 342 21.54 -0.37 -2.60
C LEU A 342 20.68 -0.02 -1.39
N VAL A 343 21.06 1.00 -0.62
CA VAL A 343 20.28 1.54 0.49
C VAL A 343 18.93 2.05 -0.04
N GLU A 344 18.95 2.90 -1.06
CA GLU A 344 17.74 3.42 -1.73
C GLU A 344 16.86 2.31 -2.32
N GLN A 345 17.47 1.25 -2.88
CA GLN A 345 16.75 0.07 -3.36
C GLN A 345 16.04 -0.67 -2.22
N HIS A 346 16.67 -0.78 -1.04
CA HIS A 346 16.07 -1.42 0.12
C HIS A 346 14.97 -0.53 0.74
N GLU A 347 15.21 0.77 0.89
CA GLU A 347 14.21 1.76 1.33
C GLU A 347 12.97 1.77 0.43
N GLY A 348 13.16 1.82 -0.90
CA GLY A 348 12.08 1.76 -1.88
C GLY A 348 11.33 0.42 -1.85
N ALA A 349 12.03 -0.69 -1.61
CA ALA A 349 11.41 -1.99 -1.47
C ALA A 349 10.55 -2.08 -0.19
N LEU A 350 11.05 -1.62 0.96
CA LEU A 350 10.28 -1.59 2.22
C LEU A 350 9.05 -0.68 2.11
N ARG A 351 9.19 0.53 1.55
CA ARG A 351 8.05 1.42 1.29
C ARG A 351 6.99 0.76 0.42
N GLY A 352 7.39 0.06 -0.64
CA GLY A 352 6.45 -0.70 -1.45
C GLY A 352 5.80 -1.88 -0.71
N ALA A 353 6.51 -2.51 0.22
CA ALA A 353 5.97 -3.58 1.05
C ALA A 353 4.90 -3.06 2.03
N PHE A 354 5.10 -1.89 2.66
CA PHE A 354 4.07 -1.25 3.50
C PHE A 354 2.79 -0.97 2.70
N LYS A 355 2.91 -0.47 1.46
CA LYS A 355 1.76 -0.27 0.57
C LYS A 355 1.03 -1.55 0.21
N MET A 356 1.77 -2.62 -0.08
CA MET A 356 1.20 -3.95 -0.32
C MET A 356 0.41 -4.45 0.91
N LEU A 357 0.98 -4.32 2.10
CA LEU A 357 0.33 -4.71 3.36
C LEU A 357 -0.91 -3.84 3.62
N ARG A 358 -0.82 -2.52 3.45
CA ARG A 358 -1.94 -1.56 3.55
C ARG A 358 -3.10 -1.89 2.60
N GLN A 359 -2.85 -2.48 1.43
CA GLN A 359 -3.91 -3.00 0.56
C GLN A 359 -4.43 -4.38 1.00
N LEU A 360 -3.59 -5.23 1.59
CA LEU A 360 -4.02 -6.54 2.11
C LEU A 360 -4.95 -6.41 3.32
N PHE A 361 -4.74 -5.40 4.17
CA PHE A 361 -5.54 -5.18 5.39
C PHE A 361 -6.82 -4.35 5.18
N LYS A 362 -7.23 -4.12 3.94
CA LYS A 362 -8.50 -3.45 3.62
C LYS A 362 -9.49 -4.46 3.06
N ASP A 363 -10.70 -4.46 3.63
CA ASP A 363 -11.84 -5.16 3.04
C ASP A 363 -12.13 -4.54 1.65
N LEU A 364 -12.56 -5.37 0.69
CA LEU A 364 -12.76 -4.98 -0.71
C LEU A 364 -14.21 -5.20 -1.12
N ASP A 365 -14.91 -4.12 -1.48
CA ASP A 365 -16.29 -4.17 -1.94
C ASP A 365 -16.36 -4.74 -3.37
N LEU A 366 -17.12 -5.82 -3.53
CA LEU A 366 -17.45 -6.48 -4.79
C LEU A 366 -18.93 -6.21 -5.10
N ASN A 367 -19.22 -5.82 -6.34
CA ASN A 367 -20.56 -5.43 -6.78
C ASN A 367 -20.92 -6.15 -8.08
N TYR A 368 -22.03 -6.88 -8.10
CA TYR A 368 -22.48 -7.60 -9.30
C TYR A 368 -24.00 -7.85 -9.30
N MET A 369 -24.52 -8.24 -10.46
CA MET A 369 -25.94 -8.57 -10.66
C MET A 369 -26.11 -10.08 -10.81
N ILE A 370 -27.03 -10.69 -10.06
CA ILE A 370 -27.44 -12.08 -10.29
C ILE A 370 -28.66 -12.09 -11.22
N GLN A 371 -28.50 -12.71 -12.40
CA GLN A 371 -29.63 -13.09 -13.25
C GLN A 371 -29.96 -14.56 -12.99
N THR A 372 -31.07 -14.81 -12.28
CA THR A 372 -31.65 -16.15 -12.19
C THR A 372 -32.29 -16.51 -13.52
N SER A 373 -31.65 -17.38 -14.30
CA SER A 373 -32.29 -17.99 -15.47
C SER A 373 -33.28 -19.04 -14.99
N ASP A 374 -34.57 -18.75 -15.09
CA ASP A 374 -35.64 -19.74 -14.87
C ASP A 374 -35.62 -20.81 -15.98
N GLN A 375 -34.76 -21.81 -15.81
CA GLN A 375 -34.91 -23.12 -16.44
C GLN A 375 -34.89 -24.19 -15.36
N ASN A 376 -36.09 -24.42 -14.81
CA ASN A 376 -36.36 -25.56 -13.94
C ASN A 376 -36.17 -26.86 -14.72
N HIS A 377 -35.02 -27.51 -14.55
CA HIS A 377 -34.87 -28.93 -14.80
C HIS A 377 -35.62 -29.72 -13.73
N THR A 378 -36.96 -29.76 -13.83
CA THR A 378 -37.78 -30.62 -12.98
C THR A 378 -37.89 -32.00 -13.60
N SER A 379 -37.58 -33.01 -12.79
CA SER A 379 -37.69 -34.44 -13.06
C SER A 379 -39.04 -34.89 -13.63
N SER A 380 -38.99 -35.92 -14.47
CA SER A 380 -40.13 -36.71 -14.97
C SER A 380 -41.09 -37.23 -13.89
N PRO A 381 -42.38 -37.35 -14.23
CA PRO A 381 -43.16 -38.55 -13.85
C PRO A 381 -43.86 -39.23 -15.04
N LEU A 382 -44.21 -40.51 -14.86
CA LEU A 382 -44.93 -41.34 -15.84
C LEU A 382 -46.47 -41.17 -15.76
N THR A 383 -47.13 -41.41 -16.92
CA THR A 383 -48.48 -41.99 -17.12
C THR A 383 -49.70 -41.45 -16.34
N TYR A 384 -50.70 -40.90 -17.06
CA TYR A 384 -51.91 -41.64 -17.48
C TYR A 384 -52.67 -40.91 -18.63
N LYS A 385 -53.77 -41.49 -19.14
CA LYS A 385 -54.49 -41.12 -20.39
C LYS A 385 -55.77 -40.29 -20.22
N ASP A 386 -56.24 -39.74 -21.36
CA ASP A 386 -57.62 -39.34 -21.74
C ASP A 386 -58.20 -38.04 -21.12
N SER A 387 -58.99 -37.16 -21.80
CA SER A 387 -59.47 -37.10 -23.21
C SER A 387 -60.08 -35.72 -23.60
N ARG A 388 -60.27 -35.48 -24.92
CA ARG A 388 -61.18 -34.49 -25.62
C ARG A 388 -60.89 -32.97 -25.53
N GLU A 389 -60.60 -32.32 -26.68
CA GLU A 389 -61.48 -31.49 -27.57
C GLU A 389 -61.77 -30.05 -26.99
N SER A 390 -61.67 -28.93 -27.73
CA SER A 390 -61.83 -28.67 -29.18
C SER A 390 -61.08 -27.40 -29.70
N ASN A 391 -60.89 -27.32 -31.03
CA ASN A 391 -60.39 -26.17 -31.85
C ASN A 391 -61.56 -25.23 -32.30
N PRO A 392 -61.43 -24.17 -33.16
CA PRO A 392 -60.28 -23.66 -33.96
C PRO A 392 -60.08 -22.10 -34.07
N LEU A 393 -59.06 -21.71 -34.87
CA LEU A 393 -58.77 -20.37 -35.45
C LEU A 393 -59.82 -19.90 -36.49
N PRO A 394 -59.86 -18.59 -36.87
CA PRO A 394 -59.14 -18.03 -38.05
C PRO A 394 -58.42 -16.68 -37.76
N GLU A 395 -57.31 -16.24 -38.37
CA GLU A 395 -56.91 -15.97 -39.77
C GLU A 395 -57.34 -14.60 -40.38
N ILE A 396 -56.38 -13.88 -41.02
CA ILE A 396 -56.54 -13.00 -42.24
C ILE A 396 -57.26 -11.60 -42.03
N VAL A 397 -56.85 -10.41 -42.56
CA VAL A 397 -55.69 -9.94 -43.37
C VAL A 397 -55.64 -8.37 -43.56
N ASN A 398 -54.48 -7.82 -43.97
CA ASN A 398 -54.17 -6.55 -44.71
C ASN A 398 -54.62 -5.11 -44.32
N GLY A 399 -53.76 -4.12 -44.68
CA GLY A 399 -54.16 -2.76 -45.14
C GLY A 399 -53.57 -1.57 -44.35
N LEU A 400 -52.31 -1.15 -44.55
CA LEU A 400 -51.83 -0.10 -45.48
C LEU A 400 -52.27 1.37 -45.24
N ILE A 401 -51.28 2.20 -44.81
CA ILE A 401 -50.97 3.59 -45.23
C ILE A 401 -52.06 4.68 -45.14
N GLN A 402 -51.84 5.71 -44.31
CA GLN A 402 -51.65 7.12 -44.74
C GLN A 402 -51.28 8.09 -43.59
N ARG A 403 -50.43 9.08 -43.90
CA ARG A 403 -50.22 10.34 -43.16
C ARG A 403 -50.51 11.51 -44.10
N PRO A 404 -51.01 12.65 -43.59
CA PRO A 404 -50.50 13.95 -44.05
C PRO A 404 -50.27 14.99 -42.93
N TYR A 405 -49.73 16.15 -43.31
CA TYR A 405 -49.50 17.36 -42.50
C TYR A 405 -50.58 18.45 -42.87
N GLN A 406 -50.61 19.73 -42.47
CA GLN A 406 -49.64 20.60 -41.77
C GLN A 406 -50.31 21.86 -41.14
N GLY A 407 -49.81 22.35 -40.00
CA GLY A 407 -50.08 23.71 -39.47
C GLY A 407 -51.46 23.92 -38.78
N THR A 408 -51.78 25.05 -38.11
CA THR A 408 -51.04 26.32 -37.90
C THR A 408 -51.62 27.09 -36.67
N VAL A 409 -50.77 27.43 -35.66
CA VAL A 409 -50.71 28.72 -34.90
C VAL A 409 -51.88 29.26 -34.00
N VAL A 410 -51.53 29.60 -32.73
CA VAL A 410 -51.92 30.76 -31.86
C VAL A 410 -52.75 30.63 -30.53
N LYS A 411 -52.01 30.89 -29.43
CA LYS A 411 -52.26 31.60 -28.13
C LYS A 411 -53.29 31.16 -27.07
N ASN A 412 -52.71 30.97 -25.86
CA ASN A 412 -53.16 31.41 -24.51
C ASN A 412 -54.38 30.71 -23.89
N LYS A 413 -54.45 30.45 -22.57
CA LYS A 413 -53.64 30.93 -21.42
C LYS A 413 -53.80 29.93 -20.24
N GLY A 414 -52.75 29.64 -19.45
CA GLY A 414 -52.91 29.14 -18.07
C GLY A 414 -52.20 27.84 -17.65
N ASN A 415 -51.20 28.02 -16.79
CA ASN A 415 -50.73 27.14 -15.70
C ASN A 415 -49.75 25.96 -15.90
N LEU A 416 -48.80 25.96 -14.95
CA LEU A 416 -47.99 24.88 -14.36
C LEU A 416 -46.78 24.29 -15.13
N ALA A 417 -45.68 25.03 -14.93
CA ALA A 417 -44.37 24.55 -14.44
C ALA A 417 -43.63 23.44 -15.21
N LYS A 418 -42.48 23.84 -15.77
CA LYS A 418 -41.50 22.96 -16.43
C LYS A 418 -40.61 22.26 -15.40
N THR A 419 -40.43 20.95 -15.53
CA THR A 419 -39.35 20.21 -14.86
C THR A 419 -38.19 20.06 -15.82
N GLN A 420 -37.06 20.71 -15.55
CA GLN A 420 -35.82 20.47 -16.31
C GLN A 420 -34.59 20.65 -15.42
N THR A 421 -33.71 19.64 -15.45
CA THR A 421 -32.32 19.63 -14.93
C THR A 421 -32.12 19.74 -13.41
N TYR A 422 -31.25 18.88 -12.87
CA TYR A 422 -30.02 19.37 -12.25
C TYR A 422 -28.89 18.33 -12.31
N LEU A 423 -27.70 18.80 -12.70
CA LEU A 423 -26.44 18.04 -12.73
C LEU A 423 -25.35 18.99 -12.20
N LYS A 424 -24.90 18.77 -10.97
CA LYS A 424 -23.80 19.44 -10.22
C LYS A 424 -23.32 18.40 -9.20
N VAL A 425 -22.03 18.08 -8.99
CA VAL A 425 -20.78 18.87 -8.91
C VAL A 425 -20.80 19.89 -7.77
N TYR A 426 -20.37 19.50 -6.56
CA TYR A 426 -19.07 19.89 -5.97
C TYR A 426 -18.81 19.26 -4.59
N SER A 427 -17.62 19.53 -4.07
CA SER A 427 -16.98 18.99 -2.85
C SER A 427 -17.18 19.85 -1.59
N ASN A 428 -16.96 19.22 -0.43
CA ASN A 428 -16.49 19.76 0.86
C ASN A 428 -17.45 20.52 1.81
N LEU A 429 -17.29 20.15 3.10
CA LEU A 429 -17.51 20.90 4.35
C LEU A 429 -18.94 21.36 4.72
N VAL A 430 -19.50 20.80 5.80
CA VAL A 430 -19.61 21.44 7.14
C VAL A 430 -20.23 20.44 8.14
N VAL A 431 -19.77 20.50 9.40
CA VAL A 431 -20.28 19.70 10.53
C VAL A 431 -21.56 20.34 11.11
N PRO A 432 -22.63 19.59 11.39
CA PRO A 432 -23.66 20.02 12.32
C PRO A 432 -23.28 19.65 13.76
N SER A 433 -23.32 20.65 14.65
CA SER A 433 -23.24 20.47 16.09
C SER A 433 -24.42 19.64 16.61
N VAL A 434 -24.14 18.63 17.42
CA VAL A 434 -25.14 17.95 18.27
C VAL A 434 -24.71 18.11 19.72
N GLU A 435 -25.65 18.48 20.57
CA GLU A 435 -25.42 18.86 21.95
C GLU A 435 -25.03 17.66 22.82
N LEU A 436 -24.12 17.88 23.77
CA LEU A 436 -23.66 16.87 24.72
C LEU A 436 -24.64 16.73 25.88
N GLU A 437 -25.42 15.64 25.91
CA GLU A 437 -26.06 15.22 27.15
C GLU A 437 -25.01 14.64 28.12
N THR A 438 -25.04 15.15 29.35
CA THR A 438 -24.13 14.77 30.43
C THR A 438 -24.38 13.34 30.91
N CYS A 439 -23.37 12.47 30.78
CA CYS A 439 -23.31 11.19 31.51
C CYS A 439 -22.21 11.21 32.57
N ILE A 440 -22.59 10.82 33.78
CA ILE A 440 -21.78 10.92 35.01
C ILE A 440 -20.69 9.83 35.02
N PRO A 441 -19.45 10.13 35.42
CA PRO A 441 -18.41 9.10 35.57
C PRO A 441 -18.69 8.21 36.78
N CYS A 442 -18.99 6.93 36.53
CA CYS A 442 -19.15 5.94 37.59
C CYS A 442 -17.82 5.63 38.30
N SER A 443 -17.82 5.97 39.59
CA SER A 443 -16.93 5.54 40.68
C SER A 443 -15.95 4.37 40.43
N THR A 444 -14.69 4.63 40.77
CA THR A 444 -13.65 3.62 41.03
C THR A 444 -14.04 2.64 42.16
N PRO A 445 -13.80 1.33 42.00
CA PRO A 445 -13.74 0.42 43.14
C PRO A 445 -12.33 0.48 43.77
N LYS A 446 -12.25 1.01 45.00
CA LYS A 446 -11.12 0.70 45.89
C LYS A 446 -11.33 -0.71 46.46
N VAL A 447 -10.36 -1.60 46.29
CA VAL A 447 -10.17 -2.76 47.18
C VAL A 447 -8.70 -2.83 47.56
N THR A 448 -8.45 -2.75 48.86
CA THR A 448 -7.14 -2.82 49.53
C THR A 448 -6.66 -4.27 49.72
N PRO A 449 -5.39 -4.51 50.09
CA PRO A 449 -4.69 -5.76 49.76
C PRO A 449 -4.99 -6.91 50.73
N THR A 450 -4.64 -8.12 50.30
CA THR A 450 -4.46 -9.28 51.17
C THR A 450 -3.14 -9.97 50.84
N ASP A 451 -2.19 -9.91 51.77
CA ASP A 451 -0.94 -10.67 51.70
C ASP A 451 -1.19 -12.17 51.97
N THR A 452 -0.65 -13.04 51.11
CA THR A 452 -0.17 -14.36 51.56
C THR A 452 1.08 -14.75 50.74
N TYR A 453 2.05 -15.38 51.42
CA TYR A 453 3.42 -15.61 50.95
C TYR A 453 3.62 -16.88 50.08
N GLN A 454 4.85 -16.99 49.54
CA GLN A 454 5.54 -18.19 48.99
C GLN A 454 5.29 -18.46 47.48
N THR A 455 6.31 -18.75 46.64
CA THR A 455 7.77 -18.91 46.88
C THR A 455 8.62 -18.51 45.65
N ASN A 456 9.91 -18.26 45.87
CA ASN A 456 10.90 -17.92 44.84
C ASN A 456 11.12 -19.03 43.79
N GLU A 457 11.51 -18.64 42.58
CA GLU A 457 12.67 -19.26 41.94
C GLU A 457 13.43 -18.27 41.03
N THR A 458 14.76 -18.23 41.19
CA THR A 458 15.63 -17.17 40.63
C THR A 458 16.90 -17.78 40.02
N LEU A 459 16.97 -17.89 38.68
CA LEU A 459 18.17 -18.31 37.94
C LEU A 459 18.30 -17.44 36.68
N ARG A 460 19.02 -16.31 36.70
CA ARG A 460 20.48 -16.09 36.80
C ARG A 460 21.24 -16.51 35.54
N CYS A 461 21.78 -15.50 34.85
CA CYS A 461 22.59 -15.62 33.64
C CYS A 461 23.87 -16.43 33.89
N LEU A 462 24.29 -17.23 32.89
CA LEU A 462 25.66 -17.73 32.78
C LEU A 462 26.14 -17.66 31.33
N ALA A 463 27.21 -16.90 31.11
CA ALA A 463 28.05 -17.01 29.93
C ALA A 463 29.22 -17.99 30.24
N PRO A 464 29.76 -18.71 29.25
CA PRO A 464 31.02 -19.42 29.41
C PRO A 464 32.17 -18.67 28.71
N THR A 465 32.98 -17.97 29.50
CA THR A 465 34.39 -17.76 29.17
C THR A 465 35.23 -18.76 29.94
N LYS A 466 36.15 -19.46 29.26
CA LYS A 466 37.28 -20.12 29.92
C LYS A 466 38.49 -20.18 28.99
N THR A 467 39.52 -19.46 29.37
CA THR A 467 40.86 -19.45 28.77
C THR A 467 41.77 -20.46 29.46
N ARG A 468 42.67 -21.08 28.68
CA ARG A 468 44.06 -21.47 29.01
C ARG A 468 44.71 -22.03 27.74
N THR A 469 45.53 -21.25 27.02
CA THR A 469 46.99 -21.02 27.18
C THR A 469 47.88 -22.14 26.63
N ILE A 470 48.56 -21.80 25.52
CA ILE A 470 49.96 -22.10 25.19
C ILE A 470 50.34 -23.59 25.05
N ASP A 471 50.66 -24.00 23.81
CA ASP A 471 52.06 -24.36 23.50
C ASP A 471 52.38 -24.07 22.02
N ASP A 472 53.67 -23.90 21.72
CA ASP A 472 54.18 -23.41 20.44
C ASP A 472 54.21 -24.48 19.33
N ASN A 473 54.22 -24.03 18.06
CA ASN A 473 55.18 -24.40 17.01
C ASN A 473 54.67 -23.99 15.61
N GLU A 474 55.25 -22.92 15.05
CA GLU A 474 55.38 -22.76 13.60
C GLU A 474 56.55 -23.64 13.11
N PRO A 475 56.58 -24.09 11.84
CA PRO A 475 57.26 -23.26 10.86
C PRO A 475 56.68 -23.26 9.44
N PHE A 476 56.77 -22.08 8.82
CA PHE A 476 57.19 -21.80 7.43
C PHE A 476 57.39 -22.97 6.45
N ILE A 477 56.75 -22.89 5.28
CA ILE A 477 57.45 -22.91 3.98
C ILE A 477 56.83 -21.84 3.06
N GLU A 478 57.66 -20.97 2.50
CA GLU A 478 57.34 -20.06 1.40
C GLU A 478 57.34 -20.79 0.04
N SER A 479 56.55 -20.32 -0.94
CA SER A 479 57.11 -19.77 -2.20
C SER A 479 56.08 -19.55 -3.32
N ASN A 480 55.95 -18.28 -3.73
CA ASN A 480 55.88 -17.75 -5.11
C ASN A 480 55.61 -18.72 -6.30
N SER A 481 54.65 -18.39 -7.18
CA SER A 481 54.92 -17.52 -8.36
C SER A 481 53.65 -17.32 -9.21
N ALA A 482 53.76 -16.74 -10.41
CA ALA A 482 52.68 -15.99 -11.07
C ALA A 482 52.26 -16.48 -12.48
N ASN A 483 51.06 -16.01 -12.88
CA ASN A 483 50.56 -15.74 -14.23
C ASN A 483 50.10 -16.86 -15.18
N SER A 484 48.85 -16.70 -15.65
CA SER A 484 48.29 -17.16 -16.95
C SER A 484 48.13 -18.68 -17.16
N THR A 485 47.17 -19.21 -17.93
CA THR A 485 46.24 -18.65 -18.94
C THR A 485 44.86 -19.36 -18.85
N ALA A 486 43.88 -18.92 -19.63
CA ALA A 486 42.51 -19.45 -19.66
C ALA A 486 42.37 -20.95 -19.94
N GLU A 487 41.35 -21.59 -19.34
CA GLU A 487 40.24 -22.21 -20.09
C GLU A 487 39.03 -22.47 -19.19
N ASN A 488 37.81 -22.20 -19.70
CA ASN A 488 36.56 -22.43 -18.99
C ASN A 488 36.02 -23.83 -19.32
N THR A 489 36.18 -24.80 -18.43
CA THR A 489 35.46 -26.07 -18.51
C THR A 489 34.31 -26.07 -17.52
N GLY A 490 33.07 -26.17 -18.03
CA GLY A 490 31.88 -26.18 -17.19
C GLY A 490 31.79 -27.47 -16.36
N ILE A 491 31.85 -27.35 -15.04
CA ILE A 491 31.59 -28.47 -14.13
C ILE A 491 30.08 -28.53 -13.85
N GLU A 492 29.44 -29.47 -14.52
CA GLU A 492 28.06 -29.87 -14.33
C GLU A 492 27.92 -30.60 -12.98
N ILE A 493 27.48 -29.88 -11.92
CA ILE A 493 27.24 -30.51 -10.62
C ILE A 493 25.87 -31.19 -10.64
N SER A 494 25.88 -32.51 -10.71
CA SER A 494 24.72 -33.38 -10.62
C SER A 494 24.00 -33.21 -9.28
N SER A 495 22.69 -32.93 -9.34
CA SER A 495 21.85 -32.81 -8.15
C SER A 495 21.36 -34.19 -7.69
N GLU A 496 22.20 -34.92 -6.96
CA GLU A 496 21.80 -36.14 -6.27
C GLU A 496 21.65 -35.94 -4.75
N ASN A 497 20.62 -36.58 -4.20
CA ASN A 497 20.48 -36.93 -2.78
C ASN A 497 20.39 -35.79 -1.75
N LEU A 498 19.47 -34.84 -1.94
CA LEU A 498 18.86 -34.18 -0.78
C LEU A 498 17.81 -35.13 -0.18
N GLN A 499 18.20 -35.86 0.88
CA GLN A 499 17.26 -36.70 1.62
C GLN A 499 16.12 -35.85 2.21
N VAL A 500 14.90 -36.38 2.16
CA VAL A 500 13.69 -35.71 2.67
C VAL A 500 13.70 -35.70 4.20
N THR A 501 14.38 -34.71 4.79
CA THR A 501 14.19 -34.38 6.20
C THR A 501 12.82 -33.74 6.39
N LYS A 502 11.98 -34.40 7.18
CA LYS A 502 10.65 -33.92 7.58
C LYS A 502 10.77 -32.64 8.40
N ILE A 503 10.73 -31.48 7.74
CA ILE A 503 10.34 -30.21 8.37
C ILE A 503 9.01 -29.76 7.77
N ALA A 504 8.00 -30.63 7.96
CA ALA A 504 6.61 -30.23 7.83
C ALA A 504 6.26 -29.37 9.06
N GLY A 505 6.67 -28.10 9.02
CA GLY A 505 6.21 -27.09 9.97
C GLY A 505 4.69 -27.03 9.93
N LYS A 506 4.05 -27.47 11.03
CA LYS A 506 2.60 -27.65 11.15
C LYS A 506 1.89 -26.31 11.34
N GLY A 507 2.01 -25.43 10.34
CA GLY A 507 1.34 -24.13 10.30
C GLY A 507 -0.13 -24.30 9.93
N ASN A 508 -1.03 -24.06 10.89
CA ASN A 508 -2.48 -24.11 10.68
C ASN A 508 -2.95 -22.88 9.87
N MET A 509 -2.75 -22.90 8.55
CA MET A 509 -3.47 -21.99 7.65
C MET A 509 -4.84 -22.59 7.31
N LEU A 510 -5.89 -21.85 7.64
CA LEU A 510 -7.27 -22.26 7.34
C LEU A 510 -7.78 -21.58 6.06
N PRO A 511 -8.64 -22.25 5.28
CA PRO A 511 -9.38 -21.60 4.22
C PRO A 511 -10.33 -20.53 4.78
N VAL A 512 -10.58 -19.48 4.01
CA VAL A 512 -11.59 -18.47 4.35
C VAL A 512 -12.97 -19.14 4.42
N ARG A 513 -13.74 -18.87 5.48
CA ARG A 513 -15.02 -19.53 5.78
C ARG A 513 -16.02 -19.33 4.63
N GLU A 514 -16.53 -20.43 4.08
CA GLU A 514 -17.52 -20.39 2.99
C GLU A 514 -18.81 -19.71 3.48
N LYS A 515 -19.24 -18.65 2.78
CA LYS A 515 -20.50 -17.93 3.07
C LYS A 515 -21.68 -18.81 2.67
N SER A 516 -22.66 -18.99 3.57
CA SER A 516 -23.91 -19.68 3.25
C SER A 516 -24.75 -18.85 2.29
N LEU A 517 -25.32 -19.50 1.26
CA LEU A 517 -26.13 -18.86 0.23
C LEU A 517 -27.52 -18.49 0.75
N GLU A 518 -27.75 -17.20 1.03
CA GLU A 518 -29.11 -16.67 1.10
C GLU A 518 -29.63 -16.42 -0.32
N MET A 519 -30.58 -17.25 -0.77
CA MET A 519 -31.22 -17.10 -2.08
C MET A 519 -32.19 -15.91 -2.06
N CYS A 520 -31.73 -14.76 -2.54
CA CYS A 520 -32.60 -13.63 -2.82
C CYS A 520 -33.38 -13.88 -4.12
N THR A 521 -34.71 -13.89 -4.06
CA THR A 521 -35.58 -14.05 -5.23
C THR A 521 -35.85 -12.70 -5.90
N SER A 522 -35.91 -12.68 -7.25
CA SER A 522 -35.88 -11.50 -8.15
C SER A 522 -34.50 -10.85 -8.37
N GLN A 523 -34.37 -10.02 -9.42
CA GLN A 523 -33.13 -9.38 -9.85
C GLN A 523 -32.54 -8.49 -8.75
N SER A 524 -31.66 -9.07 -7.93
CA SER A 524 -31.06 -8.42 -6.77
C SER A 524 -29.66 -7.91 -7.10
N TYR A 525 -29.38 -6.67 -6.68
CA TYR A 525 -28.04 -6.09 -6.74
C TYR A 525 -27.24 -6.66 -5.57
N CYS A 526 -26.25 -7.51 -5.85
CA CYS A 526 -25.46 -8.15 -4.82
C CYS A 526 -24.20 -7.32 -4.54
N CYS A 527 -24.13 -6.81 -3.31
CA CYS A 527 -22.91 -6.25 -2.73
C CYS A 527 -22.34 -7.29 -1.77
N SER A 528 -21.08 -7.67 -1.94
CA SER A 528 -20.38 -8.55 -1.01
C SER A 528 -18.97 -8.07 -0.76
N THR A 529 -18.42 -8.38 0.40
CA THR A 529 -17.05 -7.98 0.76
C THR A 529 -16.10 -9.16 0.64
N LEU A 530 -14.96 -8.93 -0.03
CA LEU A 530 -13.78 -9.77 0.07
C LEU A 530 -13.04 -9.40 1.37
N PRO A 531 -12.85 -10.34 2.31
CA PRO A 531 -12.22 -10.02 3.58
C PRO A 531 -10.77 -9.54 3.45
N ALA A 532 -10.38 -8.63 4.33
CA ALA A 532 -9.00 -8.29 4.63
C ALA A 532 -8.21 -9.57 4.96
N GLY A 533 -6.91 -9.56 4.63
CA GLY A 533 -6.01 -10.67 4.89
C GLY A 533 -6.09 -11.86 3.92
N CYS A 534 -6.93 -11.80 2.88
CA CYS A 534 -6.99 -12.84 1.85
C CYS A 534 -5.70 -12.95 1.04
N VAL A 535 -5.08 -14.13 1.07
CA VAL A 535 -3.82 -14.47 0.39
C VAL A 535 -3.95 -15.78 -0.38
N LEU A 536 -3.07 -15.96 -1.38
CA LEU A 536 -2.92 -17.20 -2.14
C LEU A 536 -1.44 -17.63 -2.18
N PRO A 537 -1.14 -18.92 -2.41
CA PRO A 537 0.23 -19.36 -2.68
C PRO A 537 0.78 -18.75 -3.98
N VAL A 538 2.05 -18.35 -3.98
CA VAL A 538 2.72 -17.77 -5.15
C VAL A 538 2.91 -18.75 -6.30
N GLY A 539 3.33 -18.24 -7.46
CA GLY A 539 3.71 -19.06 -8.61
C GLY A 539 2.64 -19.14 -9.70
N GLY A 540 1.75 -18.14 -9.78
CA GLY A 540 0.74 -18.02 -10.82
C GLY A 540 -0.59 -18.73 -10.53
N ASN A 541 -0.85 -19.11 -9.27
CA ASN A 541 -2.06 -19.84 -8.90
C ASN A 541 -3.33 -19.00 -9.11
N PHE A 542 -3.29 -17.71 -8.74
CA PHE A 542 -4.40 -16.78 -8.98
C PHE A 542 -4.78 -16.71 -10.47
N GLU A 543 -3.79 -16.58 -11.35
CA GLU A 543 -3.98 -16.49 -12.80
C GLU A 543 -4.53 -17.80 -13.40
N ILE A 544 -4.07 -18.97 -12.91
CA ILE A 544 -4.58 -20.28 -13.35
C ILE A 544 -6.01 -20.53 -12.84
N LEU A 545 -6.31 -20.16 -11.58
CA LEU A 545 -7.64 -20.23 -10.98
C LEU A 545 -8.64 -19.39 -11.77
N LEU A 546 -8.30 -18.11 -11.99
CA LEU A 546 -9.17 -17.19 -12.71
C LEU A 546 -9.36 -17.61 -14.18
N HIS A 547 -8.31 -18.10 -14.85
CA HIS A 547 -8.42 -18.70 -16.18
C HIS A 547 -9.45 -19.85 -16.21
N TYR A 548 -9.34 -20.81 -15.27
CA TYR A 548 -10.24 -21.96 -15.19
C TYR A 548 -11.70 -21.56 -14.97
N TYR A 549 -11.96 -20.66 -14.01
CA TYR A 549 -13.32 -20.23 -13.72
C TYR A 549 -13.92 -19.35 -14.82
N LEU A 550 -13.11 -18.51 -15.48
CA LEU A 550 -13.55 -17.78 -16.67
C LEU A 550 -13.94 -18.71 -17.82
N LEU A 551 -13.16 -19.75 -18.12
CA LEU A 551 -13.54 -20.72 -19.16
C LEU A 551 -14.81 -21.51 -18.80
N ASN A 552 -15.05 -21.79 -17.52
CA ASN A 552 -16.29 -22.43 -17.09
C ASN A 552 -17.49 -21.47 -17.11
N TYR A 553 -17.27 -20.18 -16.89
CA TYR A 553 -18.28 -19.13 -17.06
C TYR A 553 -18.67 -18.97 -18.54
N THR A 554 -17.68 -18.82 -19.44
CA THR A 554 -17.95 -18.65 -20.89
C THR A 554 -18.70 -19.82 -21.54
N ARG A 555 -18.58 -21.04 -20.99
CA ARG A 555 -19.35 -22.21 -21.43
C ARG A 555 -20.84 -22.17 -21.05
N LYS A 556 -21.21 -21.36 -20.05
CA LYS A 556 -22.60 -21.20 -19.57
C LYS A 556 -23.31 -20.00 -20.18
N CYS A 557 -22.57 -19.02 -20.68
CA CYS A 557 -23.12 -17.76 -21.18
C CYS A 557 -23.46 -17.84 -22.68
N GLN A 558 -24.63 -17.32 -23.05
CA GLN A 558 -25.07 -17.21 -24.45
C GLN A 558 -24.72 -15.85 -25.08
N GLN A 559 -24.21 -14.89 -24.31
CA GLN A 559 -23.89 -13.53 -24.80
C GLN A 559 -22.53 -13.50 -25.52
N SER A 560 -22.50 -13.11 -26.80
CA SER A 560 -21.30 -13.20 -27.64
C SER A 560 -20.15 -12.27 -27.23
N GLY A 561 -20.44 -10.99 -26.94
CA GLY A 561 -19.42 -9.98 -26.64
C GLY A 561 -18.69 -10.21 -25.31
N GLU A 562 -19.44 -10.50 -24.24
CA GLU A 562 -18.89 -10.80 -22.92
C GLU A 562 -18.09 -12.11 -22.92
N THR A 563 -18.58 -13.13 -23.64
CA THR A 563 -17.90 -14.42 -23.82
C THR A 563 -16.58 -14.26 -24.54
N MET A 564 -16.54 -13.45 -25.62
CA MET A 564 -15.31 -13.10 -26.34
C MET A 564 -14.29 -12.41 -25.42
N VAL A 565 -14.69 -11.36 -24.71
CA VAL A 565 -13.78 -10.62 -23.80
C VAL A 565 -13.29 -11.50 -22.66
N SER A 566 -14.17 -12.28 -22.03
CA SER A 566 -13.82 -13.21 -20.96
C SER A 566 -12.82 -14.27 -21.42
N MET A 567 -12.95 -14.79 -22.65
CA MET A 567 -12.02 -15.75 -23.22
C MET A 567 -10.66 -15.12 -23.57
N ILE A 568 -10.62 -13.88 -24.06
CA ILE A 568 -9.37 -13.13 -24.28
C ILE A 568 -8.64 -12.90 -22.96
N ILE A 569 -9.36 -12.45 -21.93
CA ILE A 569 -8.83 -12.24 -20.58
C ILE A 569 -8.29 -13.56 -20.00
N ALA A 570 -9.09 -14.63 -20.04
CA ALA A 570 -8.68 -15.96 -19.59
C ALA A 570 -7.35 -16.39 -20.24
N ASN A 571 -7.27 -16.32 -21.57
CA ASN A 571 -6.06 -16.73 -22.29
C ASN A 571 -4.85 -15.82 -21.99
N ALA A 572 -5.07 -14.51 -21.82
CA ALA A 572 -4.00 -13.57 -21.49
C ALA A 572 -3.41 -13.78 -20.09
N LEU A 573 -4.22 -14.20 -19.11
CA LEU A 573 -3.77 -14.49 -17.74
C LEU A 573 -2.67 -15.55 -17.70
N LEU A 574 -2.76 -16.60 -18.54
CA LEU A 574 -1.76 -17.67 -18.59
C LEU A 574 -0.36 -17.20 -19.05
N GLY A 575 -0.24 -16.02 -19.67
CA GLY A 575 1.05 -15.44 -20.03
C GLY A 575 1.97 -15.21 -18.81
N ILE A 576 1.39 -14.89 -17.65
CA ILE A 576 2.13 -14.66 -16.40
C ILE A 576 2.80 -15.96 -15.91
N PRO A 577 2.08 -17.07 -15.61
CA PRO A 577 2.72 -18.32 -15.22
C PRO A 577 3.62 -18.90 -16.31
N GLN A 578 3.28 -18.77 -17.60
CA GLN A 578 4.18 -19.20 -18.69
C GLN A 578 5.57 -18.53 -18.61
N ILE A 579 5.63 -17.25 -18.26
CA ILE A 579 6.90 -16.53 -18.06
C ILE A 579 7.59 -16.98 -16.76
N LEU A 580 6.86 -17.12 -15.64
CA LEU A 580 7.41 -17.58 -14.36
C LEU A 580 8.05 -18.97 -14.43
N TYR A 581 7.51 -19.85 -15.27
CA TYR A 581 7.99 -21.23 -15.46
C TYR A 581 8.90 -21.41 -16.69
N LYS A 582 9.22 -20.35 -17.44
CA LYS A 582 9.99 -20.42 -18.70
C LYS A 582 11.35 -21.12 -18.57
N SER A 583 12.00 -20.98 -17.42
CA SER A 583 13.30 -21.61 -17.12
C SER A 583 13.20 -22.99 -16.45
N LYS A 584 12.00 -23.42 -16.01
CA LYS A 584 11.81 -24.67 -15.28
C LYS A 584 11.51 -25.83 -16.23
N LYS A 585 12.23 -26.94 -16.09
CA LYS A 585 12.11 -28.14 -16.94
C LYS A 585 11.42 -29.30 -16.19
N GLY A 586 11.02 -30.34 -16.95
CA GLY A 586 10.45 -31.57 -16.40
C GLY A 586 9.19 -31.34 -15.54
N LYS A 587 9.17 -31.96 -14.34
CA LYS A 587 8.06 -31.92 -13.36
C LYS A 587 7.66 -30.50 -12.90
N TYR A 588 8.50 -29.51 -13.14
CA TYR A 588 8.28 -28.11 -12.77
C TYR A 588 7.98 -27.19 -13.97
N SER A 589 7.80 -27.74 -15.17
CA SER A 589 7.44 -26.99 -16.37
C SER A 589 5.96 -26.54 -16.34
N PHE A 590 5.67 -25.41 -17.01
CA PHE A 590 4.31 -24.85 -17.05
C PHE A 590 3.22 -25.86 -17.45
N PRO A 591 3.36 -26.66 -18.55
CA PRO A 591 2.28 -27.56 -18.97
C PRO A 591 1.97 -28.64 -17.94
N GLN A 592 2.98 -29.18 -17.25
CA GLN A 592 2.79 -30.22 -16.25
C GLN A 592 2.15 -29.67 -14.97
N ILE A 593 2.55 -28.48 -14.52
CA ILE A 593 1.92 -27.80 -13.38
C ILE A 593 0.48 -27.43 -13.73
N TYR A 594 0.23 -26.85 -14.91
CA TYR A 594 -1.10 -26.48 -15.38
C TYR A 594 -2.06 -27.68 -15.43
N ILE A 595 -1.65 -28.80 -16.05
CA ILE A 595 -2.47 -30.02 -16.10
C ILE A 595 -2.71 -30.59 -14.69
N ARG A 596 -1.72 -30.53 -13.79
CA ARG A 596 -1.88 -31.00 -12.40
C ARG A 596 -2.89 -30.15 -11.63
N THR A 597 -2.81 -28.82 -11.74
CA THR A 597 -3.76 -27.89 -11.11
C THR A 597 -5.17 -28.06 -11.68
N LEU A 598 -5.32 -28.23 -13.00
CA LEU A 598 -6.62 -28.51 -13.61
C LEU A 598 -7.24 -29.82 -13.09
N ARG A 599 -6.46 -30.90 -12.97
CA ARG A 599 -6.95 -32.18 -12.41
C ARG A 599 -7.38 -32.03 -10.96
N ALA A 600 -6.63 -31.26 -10.15
CA ALA A 600 -7.02 -30.98 -8.77
C ALA A 600 -8.35 -30.20 -8.70
N LEU A 601 -8.51 -29.16 -9.53
CA LEU A 601 -9.74 -28.36 -9.64
C LEU A 601 -10.95 -29.15 -10.14
N GLN A 602 -10.74 -30.11 -11.04
CA GLN A 602 -11.81 -31.01 -11.52
C GLN A 602 -12.23 -32.05 -10.48
N THR A 603 -11.35 -32.40 -9.53
CA THR A 603 -11.58 -33.41 -8.49
C THR A 603 -11.85 -32.79 -7.11
N ASN A 604 -12.05 -31.48 -7.04
CA ASN A 604 -12.21 -30.69 -5.80
C ASN A 604 -11.09 -30.94 -4.76
N GLN A 605 -9.88 -31.23 -5.23
CA GLN A 605 -8.70 -31.43 -4.39
C GLN A 605 -7.98 -30.10 -4.14
N PRO A 606 -7.33 -29.92 -2.97
CA PRO A 606 -6.57 -28.70 -2.68
C PRO A 606 -5.40 -28.52 -3.66
N ILE A 607 -5.18 -27.28 -4.11
CA ILE A 607 -4.06 -26.95 -5.00
C ILE A 607 -2.75 -27.00 -4.21
N VAL A 608 -1.97 -28.06 -4.42
CA VAL A 608 -0.62 -28.17 -3.86
C VAL A 608 0.33 -27.27 -4.63
N SER A 609 0.66 -26.11 -4.06
CA SER A 609 1.73 -25.25 -4.59
C SER A 609 3.09 -25.98 -4.50
N SER A 610 3.90 -25.83 -5.54
CA SER A 610 5.32 -26.25 -5.53
C SER A 610 6.27 -25.13 -5.12
N GLN A 611 5.74 -23.95 -4.80
CA GLN A 611 6.50 -22.76 -4.42
C GLN A 611 6.11 -22.32 -3.01
N THR A 612 7.11 -22.01 -2.19
CA THR A 612 6.95 -21.36 -0.89
C THR A 612 6.68 -19.87 -1.07
N GLY A 613 5.85 -19.31 -0.20
CA GLY A 613 5.49 -17.89 -0.21
C GLY A 613 4.02 -17.61 -0.52
N LEU A 614 3.57 -16.41 -0.15
CA LEU A 614 2.20 -15.94 -0.31
C LEU A 614 2.12 -14.66 -1.15
N GLU A 615 0.98 -14.42 -1.79
CA GLU A 615 0.65 -13.21 -2.54
C GLU A 615 -0.74 -12.66 -2.14
N SER A 616 -0.88 -11.33 -2.12
CA SER A 616 -2.12 -10.65 -1.75
C SER A 616 -3.20 -10.77 -2.84
N VAL A 617 -4.37 -11.31 -2.49
CA VAL A 617 -5.52 -11.40 -3.40
C VAL A 617 -6.03 -9.99 -3.75
N ALA A 618 -6.07 -9.10 -2.76
CA ALA A 618 -6.42 -7.68 -2.94
C ALA A 618 -5.50 -7.00 -3.98
N GLY A 619 -4.19 -7.24 -3.88
CA GLY A 619 -3.20 -6.73 -4.83
C GLY A 619 -3.42 -7.26 -6.26
N LYS A 620 -3.76 -8.56 -6.40
CA LYS A 620 -4.07 -9.19 -7.69
C LYS A 620 -5.35 -8.65 -8.32
N TYR A 621 -6.43 -8.51 -7.54
CA TYR A 621 -7.68 -7.92 -8.00
C TYR A 621 -7.46 -6.47 -8.49
N GLN A 622 -6.78 -5.64 -7.67
CA GLN A 622 -6.45 -4.27 -8.06
C GLN A 622 -5.54 -4.23 -9.30
N LEU A 623 -4.64 -5.20 -9.49
CA LEU A 623 -3.82 -5.31 -10.71
C LEU A 623 -4.67 -5.56 -11.95
N LEU A 624 -5.59 -6.53 -11.93
CA LEU A 624 -6.51 -6.80 -13.04
C LEU A 624 -7.28 -5.54 -13.41
N THR A 625 -7.96 -4.94 -12.44
CA THR A 625 -8.76 -3.72 -12.62
C THR A 625 -7.91 -2.57 -13.18
N SER A 626 -6.68 -2.38 -12.70
CA SER A 626 -5.80 -1.32 -13.21
C SER A 626 -5.33 -1.57 -14.65
N VAL A 627 -5.10 -2.83 -15.03
CA VAL A 627 -4.74 -3.22 -16.41
C VAL A 627 -5.94 -3.08 -17.35
N LEU A 628 -7.12 -3.56 -16.95
CA LEU A 628 -8.35 -3.44 -17.74
C LEU A 628 -8.71 -1.97 -17.98
N GLN A 629 -8.67 -1.11 -16.95
CA GLN A 629 -8.86 0.34 -17.11
C GLN A 629 -7.83 1.00 -18.03
N CYS A 630 -6.58 0.53 -18.03
CA CYS A 630 -5.55 1.00 -18.96
C CYS A 630 -5.85 0.55 -20.39
N LEU A 631 -6.26 -0.70 -20.58
CA LEU A 631 -6.66 -1.24 -21.87
C LEU A 631 -7.87 -0.50 -22.45
N THR A 632 -8.95 -0.32 -21.67
CA THR A 632 -10.12 0.49 -22.03
C THR A 632 -9.68 1.87 -22.55
N LYS A 633 -8.77 2.56 -21.83
CA LYS A 633 -8.23 3.86 -22.27
C LYS A 633 -7.43 3.79 -23.58
N ILE A 634 -6.70 2.70 -23.85
CA ILE A 634 -6.03 2.48 -25.14
C ILE A 634 -7.07 2.30 -26.25
N LEU A 635 -8.09 1.48 -26.03
CA LEU A 635 -9.11 1.17 -27.03
C LEU A 635 -10.04 2.34 -27.36
N THR A 636 -10.13 3.35 -26.48
CA THR A 636 -10.84 4.61 -26.74
C THR A 636 -10.04 5.66 -27.52
N ILE A 637 -8.77 5.40 -27.89
CA ILE A 637 -7.97 6.34 -28.68
C ILE A 637 -8.18 6.05 -30.17
N ASP A 638 -9.04 6.85 -30.81
CA ASP A 638 -9.31 6.75 -32.25
C ASP A 638 -8.20 7.33 -33.14
N LEU A 639 -7.44 8.32 -32.64
CA LEU A 639 -6.41 9.03 -33.42
C LEU A 639 -5.30 9.61 -32.51
N VAL A 640 -4.05 9.51 -32.97
CA VAL A 640 -2.89 10.17 -32.35
C VAL A 640 -2.34 11.23 -33.31
N ILE A 641 -2.52 12.51 -32.96
CA ILE A 641 -2.06 13.64 -33.77
C ILE A 641 -0.69 14.11 -33.24
N ASN A 642 0.33 14.11 -34.10
CA ASN A 642 1.65 14.65 -33.77
C ASN A 642 1.76 16.11 -34.24
N ILE A 643 1.70 17.06 -33.31
CA ILE A 643 1.88 18.49 -33.59
C ILE A 643 3.34 18.85 -33.34
N ARG A 644 4.13 18.95 -34.41
CA ARG A 644 5.49 19.48 -34.34
C ARG A 644 5.43 21.00 -34.10
N ARG A 645 5.74 21.44 -32.88
CA ARG A 645 6.06 22.86 -32.64
C ARG A 645 7.28 23.22 -33.49
N HIS A 646 7.16 24.26 -34.31
CA HIS A 646 8.33 24.86 -34.92
C HIS A 646 9.19 25.49 -33.81
N PRO A 647 10.52 25.54 -33.96
CA PRO A 647 11.36 26.34 -33.07
C PRO A 647 10.83 27.78 -33.05
N ARG A 648 10.82 28.42 -31.88
CA ARG A 648 10.69 29.88 -31.85
C ARG A 648 11.94 30.43 -32.53
N GLU A 649 11.75 31.20 -33.60
CA GLU A 649 12.76 32.18 -33.99
C GLU A 649 12.93 33.10 -32.78
N MET A 650 14.10 33.00 -32.13
CA MET A 650 14.55 34.08 -31.27
C MET A 650 14.99 35.18 -32.22
N TYR A 651 14.20 36.24 -32.27
CA TYR A 651 14.71 37.51 -32.74
C TYR A 651 15.69 37.96 -31.66
N ASP A 652 16.98 37.86 -31.96
CA ASP A 652 18.02 38.49 -31.16
C ASP A 652 17.76 39.99 -31.21
N GLN A 653 17.24 40.52 -30.12
CA GLN A 653 16.93 41.94 -29.97
C GLN A 653 18.17 42.66 -29.44
N ASP A 654 19.26 42.56 -30.21
CA ASP A 654 20.43 43.40 -30.08
C ASP A 654 20.03 44.82 -30.54
N SER A 655 19.59 45.62 -29.58
CA SER A 655 19.52 47.08 -29.72
C SER A 655 20.22 47.71 -28.54
N ASP A 656 21.55 47.71 -28.59
CA ASP A 656 22.35 48.75 -27.97
C ASP A 656 21.94 50.09 -28.61
N GLU A 657 21.27 50.97 -27.87
CA GLU A 657 21.35 52.40 -28.09
C GLU A 657 21.74 53.09 -26.78
N GLU A 658 22.81 53.87 -26.85
CA GLU A 658 23.41 54.61 -25.74
C GLU A 658 22.56 55.85 -25.38
N VAL A 659 22.43 56.15 -24.08
CA VAL A 659 22.60 57.46 -23.39
C VAL A 659 21.99 57.43 -21.99
#